data_AF-A0A514WX43-F1
#
_entry.id   AF-A0A514WX43-F1
#
_cell.length_a   1.000
_cell.length_b   1.000
_cell.length_c   1.000
_cell.angle_alpha   90.00
_cell.angle_beta   90.00
_cell.angle_gamma   90.00
#
_symmetry.space_group_name_H-M   'P 1'
#
loop_
_entity.id
_entity.type
_entity.pdbx_description
1 polymer ?
#
loop_
_entity_poly.entity_id
_entity_poly.type
_entity_poly.pdbx_seq_one_letter_code
_entity_poly.pdbx_strand_id
1 'polypeptide(L)'
;MRTTIFRNNRGSVMMQVLAATAVMSISFYFLTNYVIGQKKQVTKTVNAVNLRFALNSTMDYVIFGVRQKWCFTDGTLVNDSTCNLASPFSVERVIMSNDQENAIRTLVAAGANVGSVDLNNVALKSFKVTLNPGLLSSVHPLFPVMQKLKTVKDEATGKIVEVAGVTVELTKDTSAYLPRAGRESYLTVKIALIDSSKNVISMNNVDLSLRSSLAIYPREVGSFALLAPKDLHMDNTYDATYDLGDIGFHQFTNRKDLGKGPGLVFLSPVFVNNNIYLPQLSKDESATPENSKYSAVTFADRVYIGNGWVKSLHSGGEDDLYVPRSAGGLSDRYWADSPSFGGFLKGIENDGGEDAGLKYFAKINTGDVPDTKLLAMCATLSKNQASVETASKTKLGASKITSSNSGNTSKVSYKLFFDTGSSFEEQGNYIPAAAITSSNWSGVAKYSGDNEDAVINLTFLFDGKTATHAMPLNSQMIFQPVVGSASALASLNKSLNTARDSLKTANTGMDDLNAQLSTAKSSLSVAQASLDAELAKPVKPTQTADNREPAAEASPTPTPSPSPTETPVAEASPSPSPSATPVDDSKYQNPDTIASLNAQISNLKTTISDLSANKIPNQDKAISDANAAINTAQNALNNYNDAVQNPPQVTVDVKGLIKKINNWTGRVTYYGDKLELDVTTVNANHFINSKGELTSTGPSIGVLGYDSTYYNSKLIPGLSIGENTALQGYLNFGIGGAYLTNPTNVAATSNSPAEDIEGLGMSLDDLNAQCEDARSKLSSQSFGGADWNVSFASTTRHSWNFAGIDGSADPANDPVYNKDLVFGATPVWKVASIVGNCIIPSNANLVTGFYACDSLTINARTNPLRIIGTFIVGKLKIDPSAYVAGIQWSSIYLPQATKELRKAGILKPTSNPAASCDSVMKSPIWHPIPSVQEVSDVRSCNAISLRAQANPFQWTAVDPDCGMVAGATQSTTTCKKRLVRFYVVEQSRESGI
;
A
#
# COMPACT_ATOMS: atom_id res chain seq x y z
N MET A 1 60.61 94.84 -8.05
CA MET A 1 60.33 95.73 -9.19
C MET A 1 59.29 96.76 -8.77
N ARG A 2 59.57 98.04 -9.07
CA ARG A 2 58.76 99.22 -8.73
C ARG A 2 57.33 99.10 -9.23
N THR A 3 56.36 99.30 -8.34
CA THR A 3 54.97 99.62 -8.65
C THR A 3 54.87 101.10 -9.02
N THR A 4 54.77 101.39 -10.32
CA THR A 4 54.44 102.72 -10.84
C THR A 4 52.93 102.85 -10.95
N ILE A 5 52.37 103.80 -10.20
CA ILE A 5 50.99 104.26 -10.28
C ILE A 5 50.88 105.21 -11.47
N PHE A 6 49.98 104.94 -12.42
CA PHE A 6 49.46 105.94 -13.36
C PHE A 6 48.00 106.25 -13.03
N ARG A 7 47.73 107.53 -12.77
CA ARG A 7 46.40 108.15 -12.87
C ARG A 7 46.26 108.70 -14.30
N ASN A 8 45.25 108.26 -15.06
CA ASN A 8 44.30 109.20 -15.68
C ASN A 8 43.05 108.51 -16.26
N ASN A 9 41.96 109.30 -16.25
CA ASN A 9 40.77 109.27 -17.11
C ASN A 9 39.57 108.39 -16.75
N ARG A 10 38.55 109.08 -16.22
CA ARG A 10 37.13 108.70 -16.08
C ARG A 10 36.43 108.27 -17.40
N GLY A 11 37.13 108.22 -18.54
CA GLY A 11 36.66 107.60 -19.78
C GLY A 11 37.05 106.13 -19.95
N SER A 12 37.98 105.62 -19.12
CA SER A 12 38.49 104.25 -19.20
C SER A 12 37.56 103.22 -18.58
N VAL A 13 36.72 103.62 -17.61
CA VAL A 13 35.84 102.67 -16.91
C VAL A 13 34.75 102.15 -17.84
N MET A 14 34.18 102.98 -18.71
CA MET A 14 33.14 102.54 -19.64
C MET A 14 33.70 101.63 -20.74
N MET A 15 34.91 101.89 -21.23
CA MET A 15 35.63 101.02 -22.16
C MET A 15 36.10 99.70 -21.50
N GLN A 16 36.54 99.75 -20.24
CA GLN A 16 36.89 98.55 -19.47
C GLN A 16 35.65 97.70 -19.17
N VAL A 17 34.51 98.33 -18.86
CA VAL A 17 33.24 97.64 -18.68
C VAL A 17 32.76 97.06 -20.01
N LEU A 18 32.79 97.78 -21.12
CA LEU A 18 32.44 97.25 -22.45
C LEU A 18 33.36 96.09 -22.89
N ALA A 19 34.67 96.22 -22.67
CA ALA A 19 35.63 95.16 -22.95
C ALA A 19 35.40 93.94 -22.03
N ALA A 20 35.16 94.14 -20.74
CA ALA A 20 34.81 93.08 -19.81
C ALA A 20 33.47 92.42 -20.17
N THR A 21 32.49 93.19 -20.62
CA THR A 21 31.18 92.68 -21.05
C THR A 21 31.30 91.90 -22.36
N ALA A 22 32.10 92.37 -23.31
CA ALA A 22 32.39 91.64 -24.55
C ALA A 22 33.15 90.34 -24.30
N VAL A 23 34.19 90.37 -23.44
CA VAL A 23 34.94 89.17 -23.03
C VAL A 23 34.06 88.20 -22.25
N MET A 24 33.22 88.69 -21.33
CA MET A 24 32.26 87.85 -20.61
C MET A 24 31.20 87.28 -21.54
N SER A 25 30.71 88.04 -22.53
CA SER A 25 29.71 87.58 -23.49
C SER A 25 30.27 86.49 -24.41
N ILE A 26 31.50 86.67 -24.90
CA ILE A 26 32.22 85.65 -25.68
C ILE A 26 32.50 84.42 -24.81
N SER A 27 32.96 84.60 -23.57
CA SER A 27 33.18 83.49 -22.62
C SER A 27 31.89 82.74 -22.33
N PHE A 28 30.78 83.44 -22.10
CA PHE A 28 29.45 82.85 -21.91
C PHE A 28 29.00 82.08 -23.16
N TYR A 29 29.25 82.59 -24.36
CA TYR A 29 28.92 81.89 -25.61
C TYR A 29 29.69 80.55 -25.73
N PHE A 30 31.00 80.56 -25.46
CA PHE A 30 31.82 79.33 -25.46
C PHE A 30 31.44 78.38 -24.32
N LEU A 31 31.21 78.88 -23.11
CA LEU A 31 30.72 78.08 -21.97
C LEU A 31 29.35 77.48 -22.25
N THR A 32 28.44 78.20 -22.90
CA THR A 32 27.11 77.70 -23.23
C THR A 32 27.20 76.55 -24.23
N ASN A 33 28.02 76.68 -25.28
CA ASN A 33 28.27 75.58 -26.22
C ASN A 33 28.96 74.39 -25.55
N TYR A 34 29.91 74.63 -24.63
CA TYR A 34 30.56 73.58 -23.85
C TYR A 34 29.60 72.87 -22.89
N VAL A 35 28.75 73.62 -22.18
CA VAL A 35 27.73 73.09 -21.26
C VAL A 35 26.66 72.32 -22.03
N ILE A 36 26.22 72.81 -23.20
CA ILE A 36 25.29 72.08 -24.08
C ILE A 36 25.96 70.80 -24.60
N GLY A 37 27.24 70.86 -24.99
CA GLY A 37 28.03 69.69 -25.41
C GLY A 37 28.18 68.64 -24.31
N GLN A 38 28.55 69.06 -23.10
CA GLN A 38 28.64 68.20 -21.92
C GLN A 38 27.29 67.65 -21.51
N LYS A 39 26.22 68.47 -21.53
CA LYS A 39 24.86 68.00 -21.26
C LYS A 39 24.46 66.93 -22.27
N LYS A 40 24.73 67.13 -23.56
CA LYS A 40 24.48 66.14 -24.62
C LYS A 40 25.26 64.84 -24.38
N GLN A 41 26.53 64.94 -23.97
CA GLN A 41 27.38 63.79 -23.65
C GLN A 41 26.94 63.06 -22.37
N VAL A 42 26.57 63.77 -21.31
CA VAL A 42 26.04 63.20 -20.06
C VAL A 42 24.69 62.54 -20.30
N THR A 43 23.76 63.18 -21.03
CA THR A 43 22.47 62.57 -21.38
C THR A 43 22.65 61.33 -22.25
N LYS A 44 23.64 61.32 -23.16
CA LYS A 44 24.03 60.14 -23.95
C LYS A 44 24.50 58.99 -23.06
N THR A 45 25.43 59.27 -22.14
CA THR A 45 25.96 58.27 -21.21
C THR A 45 24.86 57.75 -20.27
N VAL A 46 24.00 58.62 -19.75
CA VAL A 46 22.90 58.22 -18.84
C VAL A 46 21.88 57.34 -19.56
N ASN A 47 21.50 57.66 -20.81
CA ASN A 47 20.58 56.84 -21.58
C ASN A 47 21.18 55.46 -21.90
N ALA A 48 22.43 55.40 -22.36
CA ALA A 48 23.11 54.14 -22.64
C ALA A 48 23.26 53.27 -21.38
N VAL A 49 23.60 53.89 -20.24
CA VAL A 49 23.70 53.20 -18.94
C VAL A 49 22.35 52.67 -18.49
N ASN A 50 21.26 53.45 -18.59
CA ASN A 50 19.92 52.99 -18.20
C ASN A 50 19.43 51.84 -19.09
N LEU A 51 19.72 51.87 -20.40
CA LEU A 51 19.38 50.79 -21.34
C LEU A 51 20.13 49.50 -21.01
N ARG A 52 21.45 49.59 -20.82
CA ARG A 52 22.26 48.44 -20.42
C ARG A 52 21.83 47.90 -19.07
N PHE A 53 21.54 48.77 -18.11
CA PHE A 53 21.07 48.37 -16.78
C PHE A 53 19.76 47.61 -16.88
N ALA A 54 18.79 48.06 -17.67
CA ALA A 54 17.51 47.38 -17.85
C ALA A 54 17.60 46.03 -18.52
N LEU A 55 18.37 45.92 -19.61
CA LEU A 55 18.56 44.63 -20.27
C LEU A 55 19.28 43.64 -19.36
N ASN A 56 20.32 44.07 -18.63
CA ASN A 56 21.02 43.19 -17.68
C ASN A 56 20.14 42.82 -16.49
N SER A 57 19.41 43.76 -15.89
CA SER A 57 18.48 43.46 -14.78
C SER A 57 17.39 42.51 -15.22
N THR A 58 16.82 42.69 -16.43
CA THR A 58 15.82 41.77 -16.96
C THR A 58 16.43 40.40 -17.25
N MET A 59 17.67 40.33 -17.75
CA MET A 59 18.40 39.07 -17.94
C MET A 59 18.62 38.33 -16.64
N ASP A 60 19.13 39.01 -15.63
CA ASP A 60 19.40 38.40 -14.33
C ASP A 60 18.09 37.90 -13.68
N TYR A 61 16.99 38.65 -13.84
CA TYR A 61 15.65 38.25 -13.38
C TYR A 61 15.10 37.03 -14.13
N VAL A 62 15.28 36.97 -15.45
CA VAL A 62 14.87 35.81 -16.26
C VAL A 62 15.72 34.59 -15.93
N ILE A 63 17.04 34.74 -15.79
CA ILE A 63 17.94 33.65 -15.36
C ILE A 63 17.51 33.13 -13.98
N PHE A 64 17.11 34.03 -13.06
CA PHE A 64 16.54 33.64 -11.78
C PHE A 64 15.25 32.84 -11.96
N GLY A 65 14.31 33.31 -12.79
CA GLY A 65 13.10 32.55 -13.11
C GLY A 65 13.38 31.19 -13.78
N VAL A 66 14.44 31.09 -14.59
CA VAL A 66 14.91 29.82 -15.16
C VAL A 66 15.38 28.87 -14.05
N ARG A 67 16.19 29.35 -13.10
CA ARG A 67 16.63 28.56 -11.94
C ARG A 67 15.45 28.06 -11.11
N GLN A 68 14.43 28.90 -10.94
CA GLN A 68 13.21 28.59 -10.18
C GLN A 68 12.15 27.83 -10.99
N LYS A 69 12.43 27.46 -12.25
CA LYS A 69 11.50 26.76 -13.17
C LYS A 69 10.14 27.45 -13.34
N TRP A 70 10.13 28.78 -13.39
CA TRP A 70 8.86 29.51 -13.47
C TRP A 70 8.07 29.18 -14.73
N CYS A 71 6.75 29.27 -14.60
CA CYS A 71 5.87 29.52 -15.73
C CYS A 71 5.69 31.04 -15.82
N PHE A 72 6.32 31.69 -16.78
CA PHE A 72 6.24 33.16 -16.87
C PHE A 72 4.85 33.61 -17.31
N THR A 73 4.23 34.52 -16.57
CA THR A 73 3.00 35.20 -17.00
C THR A 73 3.33 36.29 -18.03
N ASP A 74 2.60 36.30 -19.15
CA ASP A 74 2.74 37.36 -20.15
C ASP A 74 2.29 38.71 -19.60
N GLY A 75 3.02 39.76 -19.94
CA GLY A 75 2.84 41.12 -19.42
C GLY A 75 3.65 41.44 -18.16
N THR A 76 3.86 40.49 -17.24
CA THR A 76 4.43 40.78 -15.92
C THR A 76 5.72 40.04 -15.59
N LEU A 77 6.06 38.95 -16.30
CA LEU A 77 7.23 38.10 -16.01
C LEU A 77 7.26 37.49 -14.60
N VAL A 78 6.13 37.39 -13.92
CA VAL A 78 6.03 36.70 -12.62
C VAL A 78 5.73 35.21 -12.83
N ASN A 79 5.92 34.41 -11.79
CA ASN A 79 5.55 32.99 -11.81
C ASN A 79 4.02 32.83 -11.76
N ASP A 80 3.47 32.08 -12.71
CA ASP A 80 2.06 31.69 -12.76
C ASP A 80 1.80 30.55 -11.76
N SER A 81 0.74 30.68 -10.96
CA SER A 81 0.31 29.65 -10.01
C SER A 81 -0.28 28.42 -10.69
N THR A 82 -0.69 28.52 -11.95
CA THR A 82 -1.30 27.46 -12.76
C THR A 82 -0.29 26.80 -13.73
N CYS A 83 0.92 26.56 -13.25
CA CYS A 83 2.01 25.97 -14.04
C CYS A 83 1.79 24.46 -14.29
N ASN A 84 1.45 24.09 -15.53
CA ASN A 84 1.21 22.70 -15.94
C ASN A 84 1.87 22.39 -17.31
N LEU A 85 1.71 21.15 -17.80
CA LEU A 85 2.28 20.71 -19.09
C LEU A 85 1.63 21.35 -20.32
N ALA A 86 0.53 22.09 -20.18
CA ALA A 86 -0.07 22.89 -21.23
C ALA A 86 0.42 24.35 -21.23
N SER A 87 1.02 24.85 -20.13
CA SER A 87 1.43 26.24 -19.98
C SER A 87 2.46 26.67 -21.06
N PRO A 88 2.16 27.65 -21.93
CA PRO A 88 2.98 27.98 -23.10
C PRO A 88 4.32 28.65 -22.77
N PHE A 89 4.50 29.13 -21.54
CA PHE A 89 5.68 29.87 -21.07
C PHE A 89 6.39 29.15 -19.91
N SER A 90 6.36 27.81 -19.93
CA SER A 90 6.97 26.97 -18.91
C SER A 90 8.47 26.78 -19.16
N VAL A 91 9.30 27.23 -18.21
CA VAL A 91 10.73 26.92 -18.22
C VAL A 91 10.96 25.41 -18.17
N GLU A 92 10.20 24.69 -17.36
CA GLU A 92 10.36 23.25 -17.23
C GLU A 92 10.18 22.52 -18.56
N ARG A 93 9.20 22.92 -19.38
CA ARG A 93 9.00 22.34 -20.71
C ARG A 93 10.12 22.68 -21.69
N VAL A 94 10.74 23.87 -21.60
CA VAL A 94 11.86 24.23 -22.51
C VAL A 94 13.16 23.52 -22.16
N ILE A 95 13.37 23.19 -20.88
CA ILE A 95 14.58 22.48 -20.43
C ILE A 95 14.43 20.96 -20.42
N MET A 96 13.21 20.45 -20.62
CA MET A 96 12.86 19.02 -20.60
C MET A 96 13.78 18.19 -21.50
N SER A 97 14.28 17.05 -20.99
CA SER A 97 15.07 16.12 -21.79
C SER A 97 14.18 15.29 -22.73
N ASN A 98 14.78 14.76 -23.80
CA ASN A 98 14.03 13.89 -24.73
C ASN A 98 13.54 12.61 -24.03
N ASP A 99 14.29 12.09 -23.05
CA ASP A 99 13.89 10.92 -22.27
C ASP A 99 12.67 11.21 -21.39
N GLN A 100 12.62 12.40 -20.79
CA GLN A 100 11.48 12.86 -20.00
C GLN A 100 10.25 13.06 -20.89
N GLU A 101 10.42 13.68 -22.06
CA GLU A 101 9.37 13.84 -23.06
C GLU A 101 8.80 12.49 -23.50
N ASN A 102 9.67 11.55 -23.89
CA ASN A 102 9.26 10.21 -24.32
C ASN A 102 8.53 9.46 -23.21
N ALA A 103 8.99 9.59 -21.97
CA ALA A 103 8.31 8.98 -20.82
C ALA A 103 6.87 9.51 -20.65
N ILE A 104 6.67 10.83 -20.74
CA ILE A 104 5.33 11.44 -20.67
C ILE A 104 4.45 10.90 -21.81
N ARG A 105 4.97 10.83 -23.03
CA ARG A 105 4.24 10.30 -24.19
C ARG A 105 3.80 8.85 -23.98
N THR A 106 4.69 8.00 -23.48
CA THR A 106 4.38 6.59 -23.17
C THR A 106 3.30 6.48 -22.10
N LEU A 107 3.34 7.32 -21.06
CA LEU A 107 2.32 7.32 -20.01
C LEU A 107 0.94 7.71 -20.54
N VAL A 108 0.86 8.79 -21.32
CA VAL A 108 -0.42 9.19 -21.92
C VAL A 108 -0.97 8.12 -22.85
N ALA A 109 -0.10 7.47 -23.63
CA ALA A 109 -0.49 6.33 -24.48
C ALA A 109 -1.02 5.12 -23.67
N ALA A 110 -0.58 4.96 -22.42
CA ALA A 110 -1.05 3.93 -21.49
C ALA A 110 -2.36 4.29 -20.76
N GLY A 111 -3.03 5.39 -21.15
CA GLY A 111 -4.32 5.81 -20.57
C GLY A 111 -4.18 6.62 -19.28
N ALA A 112 -2.99 7.13 -19.02
CA ALA A 112 -2.65 7.76 -17.77
C ALA A 112 -2.91 9.29 -17.82
N ASN A 113 -3.65 9.85 -16.84
CA ASN A 113 -3.85 11.30 -16.58
C ASN A 113 -2.62 12.13 -16.08
N VAL A 114 -1.86 12.75 -16.98
CA VAL A 114 -0.69 13.62 -16.64
C VAL A 114 -1.09 15.11 -16.46
N GLY A 115 -2.37 15.38 -16.23
CA GLY A 115 -2.95 16.71 -16.33
C GLY A 115 -3.14 17.17 -17.77
N SER A 116 -3.46 18.45 -17.95
CA SER A 116 -3.61 19.05 -19.29
C SER A 116 -2.25 19.08 -20.00
N VAL A 117 -2.15 18.39 -21.14
CA VAL A 117 -0.94 18.29 -21.94
C VAL A 117 -1.28 18.39 -23.43
N ASP A 118 -0.51 19.17 -24.17
CA ASP A 118 -0.48 19.10 -25.62
C ASP A 118 0.53 18.03 -26.05
N LEU A 119 0.02 16.87 -26.47
CA LEU A 119 0.86 15.76 -26.92
C LEU A 119 1.76 16.12 -28.10
N ASN A 120 1.41 17.11 -28.92
CA ASN A 120 2.30 17.49 -30.02
C ASN A 120 3.47 18.36 -29.55
N ASN A 121 3.35 19.02 -28.39
CA ASN A 121 4.31 19.99 -27.90
C ASN A 121 4.70 19.75 -26.43
N VAL A 122 4.85 18.50 -25.98
CA VAL A 122 5.17 18.20 -24.57
C VAL A 122 6.40 19.00 -24.09
N ALA A 123 7.52 18.92 -24.83
CA ALA A 123 8.67 19.79 -24.64
C ALA A 123 8.58 21.02 -25.55
N LEU A 124 8.92 22.20 -25.02
CA LEU A 124 8.96 23.44 -25.80
C LEU A 124 10.34 23.58 -26.46
N LYS A 125 10.38 23.92 -27.75
CA LYS A 125 11.63 24.32 -28.42
C LYS A 125 12.04 25.73 -28.05
N SER A 126 11.06 26.62 -27.95
CA SER A 126 11.22 27.99 -27.52
C SER A 126 9.90 28.55 -27.02
N PHE A 127 9.96 29.65 -26.28
CA PHE A 127 8.81 30.51 -26.05
C PHE A 127 9.23 31.97 -25.95
N LYS A 128 8.29 32.87 -26.21
CA LYS A 128 8.49 34.31 -26.19
C LYS A 128 7.41 34.96 -25.33
N VAL A 129 7.85 35.79 -24.38
CA VAL A 129 7.00 36.48 -23.41
C VAL A 129 7.35 37.97 -23.40
N THR A 130 6.38 38.83 -23.17
CA THR A 130 6.56 40.29 -23.21
C THR A 130 6.31 40.89 -21.83
N LEU A 131 7.29 41.62 -21.31
CA LEU A 131 7.13 42.47 -20.13
C LEU A 131 6.54 43.82 -20.54
N ASN A 132 5.37 44.15 -20.00
CA ASN A 132 4.75 45.45 -20.13
C ASN A 132 5.02 46.29 -18.87
N PRO A 133 5.80 47.39 -18.96
CA PRO A 133 6.11 48.25 -17.82
C PRO A 133 4.86 48.82 -17.13
N GLY A 134 3.77 49.01 -17.87
CA GLY A 134 2.51 49.53 -17.34
C GLY A 134 1.73 48.54 -16.47
N LEU A 135 2.02 47.24 -16.56
CA LEU A 135 1.39 46.19 -15.74
C LEU A 135 2.22 45.81 -14.51
N LEU A 136 3.42 46.37 -14.37
CA LEU A 136 4.30 46.08 -13.24
C LEU A 136 3.81 46.76 -11.96
N SER A 137 3.60 45.96 -10.93
CA SER A 137 3.40 46.48 -9.56
C SER A 137 4.66 47.13 -9.02
N SER A 138 4.51 48.07 -8.07
CA SER A 138 5.64 48.72 -7.39
C SER A 138 6.53 47.76 -6.59
N VAL A 139 6.02 46.58 -6.24
CA VAL A 139 6.76 45.52 -5.54
C VAL A 139 7.57 44.63 -6.49
N HIS A 140 7.41 44.77 -7.81
CA HIS A 140 8.13 43.97 -8.78
C HIS A 140 9.62 44.40 -8.83
N PRO A 141 10.60 43.48 -8.77
CA PRO A 141 12.03 43.83 -8.73
C PRO A 141 12.51 44.69 -9.92
N LEU A 142 11.91 44.51 -11.10
CA LEU A 142 12.23 45.29 -12.29
C LEU A 142 11.53 46.67 -12.35
N PHE A 143 10.54 46.96 -11.50
CA PHE A 143 9.75 48.19 -11.58
C PHE A 143 10.59 49.49 -11.53
N PRO A 144 11.58 49.65 -10.61
CA PRO A 144 12.36 50.89 -10.52
C PRO A 144 13.22 51.14 -11.77
N VAL A 145 13.61 50.06 -12.44
CA VAL A 145 14.41 50.11 -13.66
C VAL A 145 13.51 50.45 -14.83
N MET A 146 12.43 49.70 -15.01
CA MET A 146 11.49 49.85 -16.14
C MET A 146 10.79 51.21 -16.16
N GLN A 147 10.44 51.80 -15.00
CA GLN A 147 9.84 53.14 -14.97
C GLN A 147 10.74 54.25 -15.55
N LYS A 148 12.06 54.07 -15.50
CA LYS A 148 13.03 55.03 -16.05
C LYS A 148 13.19 54.89 -17.57
N LEU A 149 12.74 53.79 -18.17
CA LEU A 149 12.76 53.55 -19.62
C LEU A 149 11.44 53.88 -20.29
N LYS A 150 11.16 55.18 -20.43
CA LYS A 150 9.99 55.64 -21.19
C LYS A 150 10.30 55.84 -22.67
N THR A 151 11.49 56.36 -22.99
CA THR A 151 11.87 56.68 -24.38
C THR A 151 13.35 56.42 -24.64
N VAL A 152 13.67 56.06 -25.87
CA VAL A 152 15.02 55.96 -26.42
C VAL A 152 15.16 56.96 -27.54
N LYS A 153 16.27 57.69 -27.58
CA LYS A 153 16.54 58.65 -28.66
C LYS A 153 17.57 58.04 -29.61
N ASP A 154 17.18 57.85 -30.86
CA ASP A 154 18.11 57.48 -31.93
C ASP A 154 19.09 58.63 -32.19
N GLU A 155 20.37 58.33 -32.14
CA GLU A 155 21.44 59.33 -32.30
C GLU A 155 21.62 59.78 -33.75
N ALA A 156 21.38 58.90 -34.73
CA ALA A 156 21.58 59.20 -36.15
C ALA A 156 20.41 60.01 -36.71
N THR A 157 19.19 59.67 -36.32
CA THR A 157 17.97 60.31 -36.82
C THR A 157 17.39 61.37 -35.88
N GLY A 158 17.83 61.39 -34.62
CA GLY A 158 17.27 62.26 -33.57
C GLY A 158 15.85 61.86 -33.12
N LYS A 159 15.28 60.79 -33.70
CA LYS A 159 13.91 60.33 -33.45
C LYS A 159 13.79 59.75 -32.04
N ILE A 160 12.76 60.18 -31.32
CA ILE A 160 12.40 59.62 -30.02
C ILE A 160 11.47 58.43 -30.27
N VAL A 161 11.87 57.26 -29.81
CA VAL A 161 11.11 56.01 -29.86
C VAL A 161 10.63 55.69 -28.45
N GLU A 162 9.34 55.45 -28.29
CA GLU A 162 8.76 55.03 -27.01
C GLU A 162 9.08 53.56 -26.75
N VAL A 163 9.52 53.24 -25.53
CA VAL A 163 9.77 51.84 -25.11
C VAL A 163 8.46 51.30 -24.54
N ALA A 164 7.80 50.44 -25.29
CA ALA A 164 6.55 49.81 -24.84
C ALA A 164 6.80 48.63 -23.91
N GLY A 165 8.01 48.06 -23.93
CA GLY A 165 8.36 46.97 -23.04
C GLY A 165 9.62 46.23 -23.41
N VAL A 166 9.77 45.04 -22.85
CA VAL A 166 10.89 44.14 -23.08
C VAL A 166 10.34 42.79 -23.52
N THR A 167 10.80 42.26 -24.64
CA THR A 167 10.54 40.86 -24.99
C THR A 167 11.65 39.96 -24.50
N VAL A 168 11.27 38.81 -23.98
CA VAL A 168 12.16 37.75 -23.51
C VAL A 168 11.83 36.50 -24.32
N GLU A 169 12.84 35.91 -24.93
CA GLU A 169 12.75 34.70 -25.72
C GLU A 169 13.72 33.66 -25.17
N LEU A 170 13.21 32.49 -24.79
CA LEU A 170 14.01 31.36 -24.35
C LEU A 170 13.97 30.32 -25.45
N THR A 171 15.12 29.88 -25.92
CA THR A 171 15.25 28.89 -26.99
C THR A 171 16.19 27.77 -26.55
N LYS A 172 15.74 26.52 -26.66
CA LYS A 172 16.55 25.34 -26.39
C LYS A 172 17.53 25.11 -27.54
N ASP A 173 18.83 25.04 -27.22
CA ASP A 173 19.87 24.70 -28.19
C ASP A 173 20.04 23.17 -28.26
N THR A 174 19.79 22.63 -29.44
CA THR A 174 19.86 21.19 -29.73
C THR A 174 21.05 20.80 -30.62
N SER A 175 22.01 21.70 -30.80
CA SER A 175 23.20 21.49 -31.63
C SER A 175 24.02 20.28 -31.16
N ALA A 176 24.41 19.42 -32.12
CA ALA A 176 25.18 18.20 -31.85
C ALA A 176 26.59 18.46 -31.31
N TYR A 177 27.12 19.67 -31.51
CA TYR A 177 28.47 20.08 -31.07
C TYR A 177 28.55 20.43 -29.59
N LEU A 178 27.40 20.54 -28.90
CA LEU A 178 27.39 20.83 -27.47
C LEU A 178 27.77 19.58 -26.66
N PRO A 179 28.70 19.68 -25.71
CA PRO A 179 29.19 18.53 -24.96
C PRO A 179 28.12 18.03 -23.98
N ARG A 180 27.32 17.04 -24.39
CA ARG A 180 26.31 16.39 -23.56
C ARG A 180 26.89 15.13 -22.91
N ALA A 181 26.85 15.06 -21.59
CA ALA A 181 27.36 13.93 -20.81
C ALA A 181 26.24 13.18 -20.05
N GLY A 182 25.00 13.65 -20.13
CA GLY A 182 23.83 13.11 -19.45
C GLY A 182 22.58 13.96 -19.70
N ARG A 183 21.98 14.47 -18.62
CA ARG A 183 20.69 15.21 -18.62
C ARG A 183 20.86 16.73 -18.82
N GLU A 184 21.99 17.19 -19.35
CA GLU A 184 22.24 18.62 -19.53
C GLU A 184 21.33 19.22 -20.61
N SER A 185 20.90 20.47 -20.40
CA SER A 185 20.14 21.24 -21.38
C SER A 185 20.83 22.59 -21.61
N TYR A 186 20.79 23.08 -22.84
CA TYR A 186 21.38 24.35 -23.20
C TYR A 186 20.29 25.29 -23.66
N LEU A 187 20.25 26.50 -23.11
CA LEU A 187 19.29 27.52 -23.47
C LEU A 187 20.01 28.76 -23.99
N THR A 188 19.47 29.37 -25.03
CA THR A 188 19.72 30.76 -25.37
C THR A 188 18.58 31.61 -24.80
N VAL A 189 18.91 32.61 -24.00
CA VAL A 189 17.98 33.66 -23.56
C VAL A 189 18.27 34.91 -24.36
N LYS A 190 17.30 35.43 -25.10
CA LYS A 190 17.38 36.70 -25.83
C LYS A 190 16.40 37.68 -25.21
N ILE A 191 16.88 38.87 -24.89
CA ILE A 191 16.08 39.96 -24.33
C ILE A 191 16.22 41.16 -25.25
N ALA A 192 15.11 41.76 -25.65
CA ALA A 192 15.10 42.88 -26.58
C ALA A 192 14.11 43.96 -26.15
N LEU A 193 14.46 45.23 -26.33
CA LEU A 193 13.53 46.34 -26.15
C LEU A 193 12.58 46.43 -27.34
N ILE A 194 11.30 46.69 -27.07
CA ILE A 194 10.28 46.82 -28.12
C ILE A 194 9.59 48.17 -28.11
N ASP A 195 9.19 48.61 -29.30
CA ASP A 195 8.38 49.81 -29.51
C ASP A 195 6.88 49.53 -29.30
N SER A 196 6.05 50.57 -29.42
CA SER A 196 4.58 50.48 -29.33
C SER A 196 3.94 49.58 -30.39
N SER A 197 4.65 49.30 -31.49
CA SER A 197 4.24 48.35 -32.53
C SER A 197 4.72 46.91 -32.25
N LYS A 198 5.35 46.67 -31.09
CA LYS A 198 5.97 45.40 -30.66
C LYS A 198 7.16 44.96 -31.52
N ASN A 199 7.76 45.87 -32.28
CA ASN A 199 8.98 45.60 -33.03
C ASN A 199 10.21 45.83 -32.15
N VAL A 200 11.26 45.05 -32.37
CA VAL A 200 12.54 45.26 -31.67
C VAL A 200 13.10 46.63 -32.07
N ILE A 201 13.49 47.42 -31.08
CA ILE A 201 14.09 48.73 -31.32
C ILE A 201 15.53 48.49 -31.80
N SER A 202 15.82 48.90 -33.04
CA SER A 202 17.18 48.89 -33.59
C SER A 202 17.73 50.32 -33.65
N MET A 203 18.98 50.50 -33.26
CA MET A 203 19.73 51.76 -33.37
C MET A 203 20.95 51.52 -34.26
N ASN A 204 21.11 52.32 -35.33
CA ASN A 204 22.21 52.15 -36.30
C ASN A 204 22.33 50.72 -36.86
N ASN A 205 21.19 50.08 -37.19
CA ASN A 205 21.10 48.67 -37.61
C ASN A 205 21.58 47.64 -36.57
N VAL A 206 21.69 48.03 -35.29
CA VAL A 206 21.97 47.11 -34.19
C VAL A 206 20.74 47.01 -33.28
N ASP A 207 20.24 45.79 -33.09
CA ASP A 207 19.11 45.54 -32.20
C ASP A 207 19.50 45.80 -30.75
N LEU A 208 18.71 46.62 -30.05
CA LEU A 208 18.86 46.85 -28.61
C LEU A 208 18.44 45.58 -27.85
N SER A 209 19.37 44.63 -27.83
CA SER A 209 19.16 43.30 -27.30
C SER A 209 20.38 42.76 -26.57
N LEU A 210 20.12 41.78 -25.71
CA LEU A 210 21.11 41.05 -24.94
C LEU A 210 20.84 39.57 -25.13
N ARG A 211 21.88 38.81 -25.44
CA ARG A 211 21.82 37.35 -25.58
C ARG A 211 22.68 36.72 -24.49
N SER A 212 22.15 35.71 -23.83
CA SER A 212 22.88 34.89 -22.86
C SER A 212 22.76 33.43 -23.23
N SER A 213 23.87 32.70 -23.17
CA SER A 213 23.91 31.25 -23.36
C SER A 213 24.03 30.58 -22.01
N LEU A 214 23.03 29.78 -21.65
CA LEU A 214 22.94 29.07 -20.38
C LEU A 214 23.17 27.58 -20.60
N ALA A 215 24.00 26.99 -19.77
CA ALA A 215 24.13 25.56 -19.63
C ALA A 215 23.47 25.12 -18.32
N ILE A 216 22.56 24.17 -18.43
CA ILE A 216 21.77 23.65 -17.33
C ILE A 216 22.25 22.25 -17.01
N TYR A 217 22.83 22.08 -15.83
CA TYR A 217 23.39 20.82 -15.38
C TYR A 217 22.56 20.22 -14.25
N PRO A 218 22.33 18.90 -14.24
CA PRO A 218 21.81 18.23 -13.04
C PRO A 218 22.65 18.59 -11.81
N ARG A 219 21.97 18.91 -10.71
CA ARG A 219 22.64 19.32 -9.47
C ARG A 219 23.09 18.12 -8.65
N GLU A 220 24.11 17.42 -9.14
CA GLU A 220 24.48 16.16 -8.52
C GLU A 220 25.04 16.32 -7.12
N VAL A 221 24.73 15.40 -6.21
CA VAL A 221 25.31 15.41 -4.85
C VAL A 221 26.83 15.45 -4.90
N GLY A 222 27.46 14.76 -5.86
CA GLY A 222 28.91 14.76 -6.08
C GLY A 222 29.55 16.12 -6.44
N SER A 223 28.75 17.16 -6.75
CA SER A 223 29.27 18.50 -7.06
C SER A 223 29.74 19.27 -5.82
N PHE A 224 29.19 18.93 -4.65
CA PHE A 224 29.44 19.61 -3.39
C PHE A 224 30.66 19.02 -2.67
N ALA A 225 31.34 19.84 -1.88
CA ALA A 225 32.33 19.37 -0.91
C ALA A 225 31.64 18.78 0.32
N LEU A 226 30.63 19.48 0.84
CA LEU A 226 29.90 19.15 2.07
C LEU A 226 28.40 19.42 1.89
N LEU A 227 27.57 18.52 2.39
CA LEU A 227 26.13 18.70 2.54
C LEU A 227 25.74 18.57 4.02
N ALA A 228 25.17 19.64 4.56
CA ALA A 228 24.68 19.74 5.93
C ALA A 228 23.15 19.49 5.96
N PRO A 229 22.67 18.45 6.68
CA PRO A 229 21.26 18.07 6.65
C PRO A 229 20.25 19.04 7.25
N LYS A 230 20.69 19.93 8.14
CA LYS A 230 19.87 20.96 8.77
C LYS A 230 20.66 22.27 8.86
N ASP A 231 21.09 22.68 10.06
CA ASP A 231 21.74 23.97 10.29
C ASP A 231 23.27 23.85 10.30
N LEU A 232 23.95 24.91 9.90
CA LEU A 232 25.41 25.03 9.97
C LEU A 232 25.77 26.11 10.99
N HIS A 233 26.45 25.71 12.05
CA HIS A 233 26.85 26.55 13.17
C HIS A 233 28.32 26.92 13.08
N MET A 234 28.63 28.20 13.13
CA MET A 234 30.00 28.74 13.24
C MET A 234 30.19 29.57 14.50
N ASP A 235 29.14 29.68 15.30
CA ASP A 235 29.00 30.53 16.49
C ASP A 235 29.30 29.79 17.80
N ASN A 236 29.58 28.49 17.73
CA ASN A 236 29.72 27.59 18.86
C ASN A 236 31.14 27.02 19.02
N THR A 237 31.45 26.55 20.22
CA THR A 237 32.73 25.90 20.52
C THR A 237 32.76 24.45 20.04
N TYR A 238 33.94 23.84 20.02
CA TYR A 238 34.15 22.49 19.47
C TYR A 238 33.42 21.38 20.27
N ASP A 239 33.18 21.63 21.56
CA ASP A 239 32.51 20.76 22.51
C ASP A 239 30.98 20.99 22.59
N ALA A 240 30.45 21.92 21.80
CA ALA A 240 29.01 22.16 21.74
C ALA A 240 28.26 20.90 21.27
N THR A 241 27.08 20.70 21.85
CA THR A 241 26.15 19.64 21.44
C THR A 241 25.18 20.21 20.43
N TYR A 242 25.02 19.52 19.31
CA TYR A 242 24.13 19.93 18.22
C TYR A 242 22.93 18.99 18.12
N ASP A 243 21.81 19.54 17.67
CA ASP A 243 20.64 18.75 17.29
C ASP A 243 20.97 17.79 16.14
N LEU A 244 20.07 16.82 15.88
CA LEU A 244 20.24 15.91 14.76
C LEU A 244 20.27 16.68 13.43
N GLY A 245 21.31 16.41 12.62
CA GLY A 245 21.54 17.00 11.32
C GLY A 245 22.19 18.38 11.32
N ASP A 246 22.40 18.97 12.50
CA ASP A 246 23.15 20.21 12.66
C ASP A 246 24.66 19.90 12.66
N ILE A 247 25.43 20.75 11.98
CA ILE A 247 26.89 20.66 11.95
C ILE A 247 27.52 21.90 12.55
N GLY A 248 28.64 21.72 13.25
CA GLY A 248 29.35 22.81 13.92
C GLY A 248 30.79 22.96 13.43
N PHE A 249 31.20 24.21 13.26
CA PHE A 249 32.60 24.60 13.11
C PHE A 249 33.05 25.39 14.32
N HIS A 250 34.29 25.15 14.74
CA HIS A 250 34.82 25.73 15.97
C HIS A 250 34.96 27.26 15.84
N GLN A 251 34.33 27.97 16.79
CA GLN A 251 34.58 29.38 17.06
C GLN A 251 35.79 29.53 18.00
N PHE A 252 36.81 30.20 17.50
CA PHE A 252 37.95 30.66 18.30
C PHE A 252 37.57 31.93 19.06
N THR A 253 38.20 32.15 20.22
CA THR A 253 38.02 33.38 21.01
C THR A 253 38.36 34.60 20.18
N ASN A 254 39.41 34.49 19.37
CA ASN A 254 39.86 35.53 18.45
C ASN A 254 40.64 34.93 17.26
N ARG A 255 40.89 35.74 16.22
CA ARG A 255 41.66 35.31 15.04
C ARG A 255 43.12 34.97 15.35
N LYS A 256 43.73 35.53 16.41
CA LYS A 256 45.13 35.25 16.78
C LYS A 256 45.31 33.81 17.27
N ASP A 257 44.28 33.23 17.90
CA ASP A 257 44.28 31.85 18.38
C ASP A 257 44.41 30.82 17.23
N LEU A 258 44.02 31.19 16.00
CA LEU A 258 44.25 30.36 14.79
C LEU A 258 45.73 30.30 14.37
N GLY A 259 46.54 31.28 14.80
CA GLY A 259 47.92 31.43 14.36
C GLY A 259 48.06 31.76 12.88
N LYS A 260 49.01 31.11 12.20
CA LYS A 260 49.29 31.30 10.75
C LYS A 260 48.53 30.33 9.85
N GLY A 261 47.66 29.49 10.43
CA GLY A 261 46.90 28.48 9.69
C GLY A 261 45.89 29.11 8.73
N PRO A 262 45.65 28.51 7.56
CA PRO A 262 44.60 28.97 6.65
C PRO A 262 43.18 28.64 7.13
N GLY A 263 43.03 27.87 8.23
CA GLY A 263 41.73 27.37 8.68
C GLY A 263 41.17 26.26 7.78
N LEU A 264 39.86 26.13 7.76
CA LEU A 264 39.10 25.26 6.86
C LEU A 264 38.66 26.05 5.62
N VAL A 265 39.10 25.63 4.44
CA VAL A 265 38.78 26.28 3.16
C VAL A 265 38.01 25.33 2.26
N PHE A 266 36.76 25.68 1.96
CA PHE A 266 35.95 25.00 0.96
C PHE A 266 36.19 25.63 -0.41
N LEU A 267 36.91 24.89 -1.28
CA LEU A 267 37.21 25.27 -2.66
C LEU A 267 36.12 24.85 -3.65
N SER A 268 35.04 24.23 -3.16
CA SER A 268 33.89 23.79 -3.95
C SER A 268 32.61 24.02 -3.16
N PRO A 269 31.42 23.97 -3.80
CA PRO A 269 30.18 24.35 -3.16
C PRO A 269 29.86 23.57 -1.89
N VAL A 270 29.22 24.23 -0.94
CA VAL A 270 28.65 23.63 0.29
C VAL A 270 27.14 23.81 0.25
N PHE A 271 26.40 22.74 0.56
CA PHE A 271 24.94 22.81 0.71
C PHE A 271 24.56 22.80 2.19
N VAL A 272 23.69 23.72 2.60
CA VAL A 272 23.11 23.78 3.94
C VAL A 272 21.61 23.72 3.79
N ASN A 273 20.97 22.75 4.42
CA ASN A 273 19.55 22.54 4.19
C ASN A 273 18.68 23.69 4.73
N ASN A 274 19.08 24.25 5.87
CA ASN A 274 18.35 25.29 6.59
C ASN A 274 19.27 26.49 6.91
N ASN A 275 19.47 26.86 8.18
CA ASN A 275 20.11 28.13 8.53
C ASN A 275 21.63 28.03 8.63
N ILE A 276 22.30 29.17 8.46
CA ILE A 276 23.73 29.34 8.75
C ILE A 276 23.89 30.34 9.90
N TYR A 277 24.51 29.92 11.00
CA TYR A 277 24.74 30.74 12.18
C TYR A 277 26.17 31.26 12.19
N LEU A 278 26.33 32.58 12.07
CA LEU A 278 27.64 33.24 12.09
C LEU A 278 28.05 33.64 13.52
N PRO A 279 29.36 33.68 13.82
CA PRO A 279 29.85 34.18 15.09
C PRO A 279 29.34 35.60 15.37
N GLN A 280 28.98 35.85 16.62
CA GLN A 280 28.53 37.15 17.10
C GLN A 280 29.55 38.24 16.71
N LEU A 281 29.09 39.19 15.90
CA LEU A 281 29.83 40.41 15.64
C LEU A 281 29.72 41.32 16.86
N SER A 282 30.88 41.83 17.31
CA SER A 282 30.88 42.94 18.26
C SER A 282 30.12 44.13 17.66
N LYS A 283 29.23 44.73 18.47
CA LYS A 283 28.51 45.97 18.16
C LYS A 283 29.43 47.20 18.10
N ASP A 284 30.65 47.07 18.61
CA ASP A 284 31.65 48.13 18.56
C ASP A 284 32.18 48.26 17.13
N GLU A 285 31.99 49.42 16.49
CA GLU A 285 32.53 49.72 15.17
C GLU A 285 34.06 49.63 15.12
N SER A 286 34.73 49.74 16.28
CA SER A 286 36.19 49.56 16.41
C SER A 286 36.63 48.10 16.53
N ALA A 287 35.70 47.15 16.58
CA ALA A 287 36.02 45.74 16.69
C ALA A 287 36.74 45.24 15.43
N THR A 288 38.04 45.00 15.58
CA THR A 288 38.89 44.40 14.56
C THR A 288 38.69 42.88 14.54
N PRO A 289 39.00 42.22 13.40
CA PRO A 289 39.03 40.75 13.32
C PRO A 289 39.93 40.09 14.38
N GLU A 290 40.93 40.83 14.87
CA GLU A 290 41.90 40.34 15.85
C GLU A 290 41.35 40.18 17.27
N ASN A 291 40.27 40.88 17.62
CA ASN A 291 39.73 40.93 18.99
C ASN A 291 38.27 40.44 19.07
N SER A 292 37.73 39.90 17.97
CA SER A 292 36.36 39.40 17.88
C SER A 292 36.37 37.87 17.79
N LYS A 293 35.31 37.23 18.31
CA LYS A 293 35.04 35.80 18.11
C LYS A 293 35.16 35.47 16.62
N TYR A 294 35.94 34.44 16.29
CA TYR A 294 36.32 34.14 14.92
C TYR A 294 36.14 32.66 14.59
N SER A 295 35.38 32.33 13.54
CA SER A 295 35.32 30.98 13.00
C SER A 295 36.27 30.86 11.81
N ALA A 296 37.21 29.92 11.89
CA ALA A 296 38.25 29.75 10.88
C ALA A 296 37.78 28.98 9.64
N VAL A 297 36.65 29.39 9.06
CA VAL A 297 36.04 28.76 7.88
C VAL A 297 35.93 29.76 6.75
N THR A 298 36.40 29.38 5.57
CA THR A 298 36.34 30.18 4.34
C THR A 298 35.59 29.40 3.27
N PHE A 299 34.56 30.02 2.68
CA PHE A 299 33.85 29.45 1.53
C PHE A 299 34.36 30.14 0.26
N ALA A 300 35.36 29.53 -0.38
CA ALA A 300 35.95 30.07 -1.61
C ALA A 300 35.05 29.84 -2.83
N ASP A 301 34.10 28.91 -2.74
CA ASP A 301 33.02 28.74 -3.71
C ASP A 301 31.65 29.08 -3.08
N ARG A 302 30.60 29.01 -3.90
CA ARG A 302 29.23 29.37 -3.50
C ARG A 302 28.68 28.43 -2.43
N VAL A 303 27.98 29.00 -1.44
CA VAL A 303 27.18 28.23 -0.49
C VAL A 303 25.72 28.24 -0.93
N TYR A 304 25.11 27.07 -0.98
CA TYR A 304 23.71 26.88 -1.32
C TYR A 304 22.92 26.63 -0.04
N ILE A 305 21.87 27.42 0.17
CA ILE A 305 20.95 27.25 1.29
C ILE A 305 19.62 26.71 0.75
N GLY A 306 19.08 25.65 1.36
CA GLY A 306 17.81 25.04 0.95
C GLY A 306 16.65 26.03 1.04
N ASN A 307 16.24 26.39 2.27
CA ASN A 307 15.22 27.44 2.50
C ASN A 307 15.45 28.24 3.80
N GLY A 308 16.67 28.21 4.34
CA GLY A 308 17.00 28.94 5.56
C GLY A 308 17.59 30.32 5.31
N TRP A 309 18.06 30.91 6.41
CA TRP A 309 18.62 32.25 6.46
C TRP A 309 20.03 32.23 7.04
N VAL A 310 20.80 33.28 6.74
CA VAL A 310 22.02 33.56 7.50
C VAL A 310 21.62 34.35 8.73
N LYS A 311 21.98 33.83 9.90
CA LYS A 311 21.69 34.39 11.21
C LYS A 311 22.98 34.79 11.91
N SER A 312 22.87 35.77 12.81
CA SER A 312 23.94 36.13 13.73
C SER A 312 23.35 36.33 15.12
N LEU A 313 23.97 35.75 16.13
CA LEU A 313 23.62 36.01 17.52
C LEU A 313 23.86 37.48 17.84
N HIS A 314 22.80 38.22 18.19
CA HIS A 314 22.94 39.55 18.78
C HIS A 314 23.21 39.45 20.29
N SER A 315 23.73 40.53 20.89
CA SER A 315 24.09 40.62 22.33
C SER A 315 22.92 40.46 23.33
N GLY A 316 21.79 39.86 22.94
CA GLY A 316 20.66 39.48 23.79
C GLY A 316 20.27 37.99 23.72
N GLY A 317 20.98 37.17 22.93
CA GLY A 317 20.65 35.75 22.76
C GLY A 317 19.50 35.47 21.77
N GLU A 318 19.02 36.49 21.07
CA GLU A 318 18.01 36.33 20.01
C GLU A 318 18.67 36.11 18.64
N ASP A 319 18.09 35.17 17.89
CA ASP A 319 18.44 34.82 16.51
C ASP A 319 17.95 35.91 15.54
N ASP A 320 18.80 36.88 15.23
CA ASP A 320 18.49 37.90 14.22
C ASP A 320 19.04 37.53 12.85
N LEU A 321 18.36 38.00 11.80
CA LEU A 321 18.86 37.94 10.43
C LEU A 321 20.20 38.70 10.34
N TYR A 322 21.20 38.06 9.73
CA TYR A 322 22.47 38.72 9.50
C TYR A 322 22.31 39.89 8.54
N VAL A 323 22.70 41.08 9.00
CA VAL A 323 22.76 42.30 8.20
C VAL A 323 24.23 42.70 8.08
N PRO A 324 24.77 42.87 6.86
CA PRO A 324 26.14 43.33 6.69
C PRO A 324 26.32 44.75 7.26
N ARG A 325 27.52 45.05 7.77
CA ARG A 325 27.84 46.37 8.38
C ARG A 325 27.68 47.56 7.42
N SER A 326 27.76 47.32 6.12
CA SER A 326 27.72 48.32 5.07
C SER A 326 26.85 47.87 3.91
N ALA A 327 26.17 48.82 3.26
CA ALA A 327 25.38 48.58 2.05
C ALA A 327 26.20 48.66 0.75
N GLY A 328 27.53 48.84 0.78
CA GLY A 328 28.28 49.19 -0.43
C GLY A 328 29.79 48.91 -0.44
N GLY A 329 30.18 47.93 -1.26
CA GLY A 329 31.55 47.58 -1.68
C GLY A 329 31.53 46.29 -2.52
N LEU A 330 32.50 46.04 -3.41
CA LEU A 330 32.59 44.77 -4.15
C LEU A 330 32.78 43.57 -3.20
N SER A 331 33.44 43.79 -2.06
CA SER A 331 33.66 42.83 -0.97
C SER A 331 32.41 42.61 -0.12
N ASP A 332 31.64 43.68 0.15
CA ASP A 332 30.40 43.61 0.94
C ASP A 332 29.26 42.92 0.18
N ARG A 333 29.29 42.96 -1.17
CA ARG A 333 28.25 42.37 -2.03
C ARG A 333 28.11 40.85 -1.87
N TYR A 334 29.17 40.17 -1.44
CA TYR A 334 29.16 38.73 -1.21
C TYR A 334 29.37 38.36 0.26
N TRP A 335 29.35 39.32 1.18
CA TRP A 335 29.72 39.08 2.59
C TRP A 335 31.11 38.44 2.72
N ALA A 336 32.02 38.82 1.82
CA ALA A 336 33.37 38.25 1.72
C ALA A 336 34.33 38.83 2.77
N ASP A 337 33.99 39.98 3.38
CA ASP A 337 34.84 40.72 4.32
C ASP A 337 34.25 40.75 5.75
N SER A 338 33.52 39.70 6.12
CA SER A 338 33.02 39.61 7.51
C SER A 338 34.20 39.42 8.46
N PRO A 339 34.37 40.28 9.50
CA PRO A 339 35.51 40.18 10.41
C PRO A 339 35.43 38.96 11.34
N SER A 340 34.29 38.28 11.41
CA SER A 340 34.05 37.12 12.27
C SER A 340 34.38 35.77 11.63
N PHE A 341 34.65 35.68 10.32
CA PHE A 341 35.04 34.42 9.68
C PHE A 341 35.77 34.66 8.35
N GLY A 342 36.09 33.60 7.59
CA GLY A 342 36.83 33.70 6.33
C GLY A 342 36.04 34.24 5.12
N GLY A 343 34.73 34.47 5.25
CA GLY A 343 33.87 35.07 4.22
C GLY A 343 33.23 34.07 3.24
N PHE A 344 32.16 34.53 2.59
CA PHE A 344 31.53 33.85 1.44
C PHE A 344 32.06 34.44 0.12
N LEU A 345 33.24 34.02 -0.33
CA LEU A 345 33.97 34.72 -1.40
C LEU A 345 33.21 34.78 -2.74
N LYS A 346 32.32 33.81 -3.01
CA LYS A 346 31.41 33.81 -4.18
C LYS A 346 29.92 33.96 -3.82
N GLY A 347 29.65 34.35 -2.57
CA GLY A 347 28.30 34.60 -2.05
C GLY A 347 27.50 33.34 -1.72
N ILE A 348 26.23 33.58 -1.40
CA ILE A 348 25.24 32.56 -1.04
C ILE A 348 24.09 32.57 -2.04
N GLU A 349 23.55 31.41 -2.34
CA GLU A 349 22.35 31.25 -3.16
C GLU A 349 21.30 30.43 -2.41
N ASN A 350 20.06 30.93 -2.39
CA ASN A 350 18.91 30.19 -1.90
C ASN A 350 18.37 29.31 -3.03
N ASP A 351 18.28 28.01 -2.76
CA ASP A 351 17.89 26.97 -3.69
C ASP A 351 16.38 26.76 -3.78
N GLY A 352 15.59 27.52 -2.99
CA GLY A 352 14.13 27.60 -3.09
C GLY A 352 13.36 26.46 -2.40
N GLY A 353 14.04 25.60 -1.64
CA GLY A 353 13.41 24.53 -0.88
C GLY A 353 14.41 23.65 -0.10
N GLU A 354 14.01 23.23 1.09
CA GLU A 354 14.74 22.21 1.84
C GLU A 354 14.74 20.88 1.08
N ASP A 355 15.82 20.13 1.19
CA ASP A 355 15.92 18.75 0.74
C ASP A 355 15.39 17.82 1.84
N ALA A 356 14.23 17.22 1.58
CA ALA A 356 13.60 16.30 2.50
C ALA A 356 14.46 15.04 2.73
N GLY A 357 15.19 14.57 1.71
CA GLY A 357 16.04 13.39 1.84
C GLY A 357 17.14 13.58 2.88
N LEU A 358 17.65 14.81 3.04
CA LEU A 358 18.65 15.13 4.06
C LEU A 358 18.07 14.99 5.47
N LYS A 359 16.81 15.38 5.66
CA LYS A 359 16.13 15.26 6.96
C LYS A 359 15.92 13.80 7.36
N TYR A 360 15.55 12.95 6.40
CA TYR A 360 15.47 11.51 6.64
C TYR A 360 16.86 10.87 6.83
N PHE A 361 17.86 11.30 6.05
CA PHE A 361 19.25 10.88 6.25
C PHE A 361 19.72 11.20 7.68
N ALA A 362 19.54 12.41 8.16
CA ALA A 362 19.94 12.81 9.52
C ALA A 362 19.04 12.28 10.63
N LYS A 363 18.01 11.49 10.31
CA LYS A 363 17.01 10.98 11.26
C LYS A 363 16.23 12.09 11.98
N ILE A 364 16.14 13.26 11.37
CA ILE A 364 15.26 14.35 11.83
C ILE A 364 13.80 13.94 11.62
N ASN A 365 13.52 13.31 10.48
CA ASN A 365 12.26 12.68 10.17
C ASN A 365 12.43 11.16 10.20
N THR A 366 11.46 10.43 10.75
CA THR A 366 11.41 8.97 10.69
C THR A 366 10.84 8.54 9.34
N GLY A 367 11.63 7.83 8.54
CA GLY A 367 11.16 7.24 7.28
C GLY A 367 10.14 6.14 7.52
N ASP A 368 9.24 5.93 6.55
CA ASP A 368 8.46 4.69 6.49
C ASP A 368 9.43 3.55 6.20
N VAL A 369 9.69 2.68 7.19
CA VAL A 369 10.33 1.40 6.91
C VAL A 369 9.29 0.57 6.16
N PRO A 370 9.51 0.21 4.88
CA PRO A 370 8.58 -0.65 4.18
C PRO A 370 8.49 -1.98 4.95
N ASP A 371 7.28 -2.41 5.33
CA ASP A 371 7.10 -3.69 6.00
C ASP A 371 7.51 -4.82 5.03
N THR A 372 8.75 -5.29 5.18
CA THR A 372 9.37 -6.27 4.29
C THR A 372 8.63 -7.61 4.32
N LYS A 373 7.96 -7.92 5.44
CA LYS A 373 7.15 -9.12 5.59
C LYS A 373 5.84 -8.99 4.81
N LEU A 374 5.13 -7.87 4.95
CA LEU A 374 3.95 -7.56 4.15
C LEU A 374 4.29 -7.56 2.66
N LEU A 375 5.42 -6.95 2.26
CA LEU A 375 5.87 -6.93 0.86
C LEU A 375 6.16 -8.32 0.30
N ALA A 376 6.83 -9.19 1.07
CA ALA A 376 7.07 -10.58 0.67
C ALA A 376 5.76 -11.37 0.55
N MET A 377 4.80 -11.13 1.45
CA MET A 377 3.46 -11.73 1.38
C MET A 377 2.69 -11.25 0.14
N CYS A 378 2.72 -9.95 -0.18
CA CYS A 378 2.08 -9.38 -1.37
C CYS A 378 2.72 -9.87 -2.69
N ALA A 379 4.05 -10.01 -2.72
CA ALA A 379 4.77 -10.54 -3.88
C ALA A 379 4.45 -12.04 -4.09
N THR A 380 4.39 -12.80 -3.00
CA THR A 380 4.00 -14.22 -3.03
C THR A 380 2.57 -14.37 -3.51
N LEU A 381 1.64 -13.56 -3.01
CA LEU A 381 0.25 -13.55 -3.45
C LEU A 381 0.11 -13.22 -4.95
N SER A 382 0.83 -12.21 -5.44
CA SER A 382 0.82 -11.83 -6.86
C SER A 382 1.41 -12.93 -7.74
N LYS A 383 2.49 -13.59 -7.28
CA LYS A 383 3.09 -14.74 -7.97
C LYS A 383 2.14 -15.93 -8.00
N ASN A 384 1.44 -16.18 -6.89
CA ASN A 384 0.47 -17.27 -6.78
C ASN A 384 -0.72 -17.06 -7.73
N GLN A 385 -1.26 -15.83 -7.78
CA GLN A 385 -2.34 -15.45 -8.69
C GLN A 385 -1.96 -15.57 -10.18
N ALA A 386 -0.69 -15.37 -10.52
CA ALA A 386 -0.20 -15.46 -11.91
C ALA A 386 0.34 -16.85 -12.30
N SER A 387 0.51 -17.77 -11.34
CA SER A 387 1.19 -19.05 -11.54
C SER A 387 0.18 -20.18 -11.77
N VAL A 388 0.21 -20.75 -12.97
CA VAL A 388 -0.59 -21.95 -13.31
C VAL A 388 -0.21 -23.15 -12.43
N GLU A 389 1.07 -23.28 -12.04
CA GLU A 389 1.51 -24.33 -11.12
C GLU A 389 0.94 -24.14 -9.70
N THR A 390 0.74 -22.90 -9.27
CA THR A 390 0.11 -22.64 -7.98
C THR A 390 -1.39 -22.85 -8.06
N ALA A 391 -2.04 -22.37 -9.14
CA ALA A 391 -3.45 -22.60 -9.42
C ALA A 391 -3.80 -24.10 -9.35
N SER A 392 -2.97 -24.95 -9.96
CA SER A 392 -3.16 -26.41 -9.96
C SER A 392 -3.04 -27.13 -8.60
N LYS A 393 -2.58 -26.46 -7.55
CA LYS A 393 -2.50 -26.99 -6.17
C LYS A 393 -3.54 -26.34 -5.24
N THR A 394 -4.39 -25.48 -5.81
CA THR A 394 -5.39 -24.71 -5.08
C THR A 394 -6.50 -25.60 -4.56
N LYS A 395 -6.96 -25.29 -3.35
CA LYS A 395 -8.12 -25.90 -2.72
C LYS A 395 -9.27 -24.91 -2.61
N LEU A 396 -10.48 -25.39 -2.81
CA LEU A 396 -11.69 -24.62 -2.52
C LEU A 396 -11.92 -24.61 -1.00
N GLY A 397 -12.05 -23.41 -0.45
CA GLY A 397 -12.50 -23.17 0.91
C GLY A 397 -13.88 -22.49 0.94
N ALA A 398 -14.57 -22.64 2.06
CA ALA A 398 -15.78 -21.88 2.35
C ALA A 398 -15.78 -21.45 3.81
N SER A 399 -16.24 -20.23 4.09
CA SER A 399 -16.49 -19.76 5.45
C SER A 399 -17.91 -19.21 5.57
N LYS A 400 -18.61 -19.60 6.64
CA LYS A 400 -19.96 -19.12 6.93
C LYS A 400 -19.95 -17.62 7.31
N ILE A 401 -20.69 -16.78 6.58
CA ILE A 401 -20.69 -15.31 6.76
C ILE A 401 -21.73 -14.86 7.79
N THR A 402 -22.97 -15.34 7.68
CA THR A 402 -24.07 -14.92 8.57
C THR A 402 -25.13 -16.03 8.62
N SER A 403 -25.68 -16.30 9.80
CA SER A 403 -26.95 -17.01 9.94
C SER A 403 -27.99 -16.02 10.46
N SER A 404 -28.81 -15.47 9.58
CA SER A 404 -29.98 -14.71 10.00
C SER A 404 -31.03 -15.70 10.50
N ASN A 405 -31.08 -15.95 11.81
CA ASN A 405 -32.16 -16.71 12.46
C ASN A 405 -33.45 -15.85 12.57
N SER A 406 -33.85 -15.15 11.50
CA SER A 406 -35.08 -14.37 11.49
C SER A 406 -36.27 -15.29 11.24
N GLY A 407 -36.64 -16.07 12.26
CA GLY A 407 -37.96 -16.63 12.57
C GLY A 407 -38.75 -17.45 11.53
N ASN A 408 -38.37 -17.48 10.25
CA ASN A 408 -39.17 -18.12 9.20
C ASN A 408 -38.41 -18.46 7.90
N THR A 409 -37.09 -18.21 7.81
CA THR A 409 -36.31 -18.60 6.61
C THR A 409 -34.98 -19.25 6.99
N SER A 410 -34.77 -20.46 6.48
CA SER A 410 -33.58 -21.30 6.65
C SER A 410 -32.45 -20.86 5.70
N LYS A 411 -32.10 -19.57 5.71
CA LYS A 411 -31.06 -19.02 4.82
C LYS A 411 -29.71 -18.99 5.52
N VAL A 412 -28.68 -19.51 4.85
CA VAL A 412 -27.28 -19.42 5.27
C VAL A 412 -26.42 -18.95 4.10
N SER A 413 -25.48 -18.05 4.39
CA SER A 413 -24.58 -17.47 3.39
C SER A 413 -23.14 -17.96 3.63
N TYR A 414 -22.49 -18.43 2.57
CA TYR A 414 -21.11 -18.89 2.57
C TYR A 414 -20.24 -18.02 1.66
N LYS A 415 -19.04 -17.67 2.14
CA LYS A 415 -17.99 -17.06 1.33
C LYS A 415 -17.11 -18.16 0.78
N LEU A 416 -17.14 -18.39 -0.52
CA LEU A 416 -16.24 -19.30 -1.21
C LEU A 416 -14.94 -18.56 -1.55
N PHE A 417 -13.80 -19.24 -1.40
CA PHE A 417 -12.48 -18.70 -1.72
C PHE A 417 -11.51 -19.82 -2.08
N PHE A 418 -10.40 -19.45 -2.70
CA PHE A 418 -9.27 -20.34 -2.96
C PHE A 418 -8.16 -20.09 -1.94
N ASP A 419 -7.60 -21.16 -1.35
CA ASP A 419 -6.56 -21.09 -0.31
C ASP A 419 -5.26 -20.40 -0.78
N THR A 420 -4.97 -20.47 -2.07
CA THR A 420 -3.84 -19.79 -2.73
C THR A 420 -4.13 -18.34 -3.10
N GLY A 421 -5.38 -17.87 -2.99
CA GLY A 421 -5.83 -16.54 -3.40
C GLY A 421 -6.04 -16.37 -4.92
N SER A 422 -6.19 -17.47 -5.65
CA SER A 422 -6.54 -17.49 -7.08
C SER A 422 -7.94 -16.89 -7.34
N SER A 423 -8.22 -16.54 -8.60
CA SER A 423 -9.54 -16.00 -9.00
C SER A 423 -10.47 -17.09 -9.55
N PHE A 424 -11.78 -16.89 -9.36
CA PHE A 424 -12.81 -17.65 -10.08
C PHE A 424 -12.88 -17.15 -11.51
N GLU A 425 -12.71 -18.05 -12.47
CA GLU A 425 -12.66 -17.72 -13.90
C GLU A 425 -13.98 -18.07 -14.59
N GLU A 426 -14.56 -17.08 -15.26
CA GLU A 426 -15.73 -17.25 -16.12
C GLU A 426 -15.42 -18.20 -17.27
N GLN A 427 -16.22 -19.25 -17.41
CA GLN A 427 -16.07 -20.26 -18.44
C GLN A 427 -16.91 -19.88 -19.65
N GLY A 428 -16.26 -19.51 -20.75
CA GLY A 428 -16.84 -19.03 -22.02
C GLY A 428 -17.77 -20.00 -22.79
N ASN A 429 -18.31 -21.00 -22.11
CA ASN A 429 -19.32 -21.88 -22.66
C ASN A 429 -20.71 -21.38 -22.31
N TYR A 430 -21.50 -21.12 -23.35
CA TYR A 430 -22.94 -20.98 -23.24
C TYR A 430 -23.56 -22.16 -22.47
N ILE A 431 -24.13 -21.90 -21.29
CA ILE A 431 -24.84 -22.89 -20.48
C ILE A 431 -26.29 -22.95 -21.02
N PRO A 432 -26.72 -24.04 -21.67
CA PRO A 432 -28.12 -24.16 -22.06
C PRO A 432 -28.96 -24.32 -20.78
N ALA A 433 -30.02 -23.54 -20.62
CA ALA A 433 -30.96 -23.61 -19.48
C ALA A 433 -31.55 -25.01 -19.20
N ALA A 434 -31.39 -25.98 -20.12
CA ALA A 434 -31.89 -27.35 -20.01
C ALA A 434 -30.83 -28.42 -19.68
N ALA A 435 -29.54 -28.08 -19.55
CA ALA A 435 -28.47 -29.06 -19.39
C ALA A 435 -28.22 -29.45 -17.91
N ILE A 436 -29.25 -29.96 -17.23
CA ILE A 436 -29.04 -30.64 -15.94
C ILE A 436 -28.56 -32.05 -16.26
N THR A 437 -27.27 -32.29 -16.09
CA THR A 437 -26.72 -33.65 -16.21
C THR A 437 -27.10 -34.41 -14.95
N SER A 438 -28.06 -35.32 -15.07
CA SER A 438 -28.42 -36.24 -14.00
C SER A 438 -28.64 -37.64 -14.58
N SER A 439 -27.82 -38.59 -14.17
CA SER A 439 -28.04 -40.00 -14.53
C SER A 439 -29.12 -40.65 -13.65
N ASN A 440 -29.33 -40.14 -12.43
CA ASN A 440 -30.19 -40.77 -11.42
C ASN A 440 -31.07 -39.78 -10.61
N TRP A 441 -31.18 -38.50 -11.00
CA TRP A 441 -32.06 -37.55 -10.30
C TRP A 441 -33.52 -37.79 -10.70
N SER A 442 -34.39 -37.95 -9.70
CA SER A 442 -35.82 -38.12 -9.92
C SER A 442 -36.65 -36.89 -9.54
N GLY A 443 -36.03 -35.86 -8.98
CA GLY A 443 -36.70 -34.65 -8.47
C GLY A 443 -36.88 -33.56 -9.52
N VAL A 444 -37.35 -32.40 -9.08
CA VAL A 444 -37.42 -31.19 -9.90
C VAL A 444 -36.19 -30.33 -9.62
N ALA A 445 -35.61 -29.79 -10.69
CA ALA A 445 -34.44 -28.92 -10.61
C ALA A 445 -34.68 -27.76 -11.58
N LYS A 446 -34.76 -26.52 -11.06
CA LYS A 446 -35.10 -25.32 -11.85
C LYS A 446 -33.97 -24.30 -11.76
N TYR A 447 -33.50 -23.86 -12.92
CA TYR A 447 -32.51 -22.80 -13.05
C TYR A 447 -33.21 -21.46 -13.36
N SER A 448 -32.73 -20.39 -12.74
CA SER A 448 -33.13 -19.01 -13.02
C SER A 448 -31.88 -18.13 -13.01
N GLY A 449 -31.51 -17.60 -14.17
CA GLY A 449 -30.37 -16.70 -14.33
C GLY A 449 -30.17 -16.34 -15.79
N ASP A 450 -29.36 -15.32 -16.05
CA ASP A 450 -28.97 -14.98 -17.41
C ASP A 450 -28.06 -16.07 -17.99
N ASN A 451 -28.05 -16.21 -19.32
CA ASN A 451 -27.19 -17.17 -20.03
C ASN A 451 -25.75 -16.64 -20.11
N GLU A 452 -25.15 -16.37 -18.96
CA GLU A 452 -23.78 -15.91 -18.82
C GLU A 452 -22.81 -17.08 -18.57
N ASP A 453 -21.52 -16.74 -18.54
CA ASP A 453 -20.43 -17.70 -18.39
C ASP A 453 -20.39 -18.30 -16.98
N ALA A 454 -20.20 -19.63 -16.90
CA ALA A 454 -20.21 -20.33 -15.62
C ALA A 454 -18.98 -19.98 -14.78
N VAL A 455 -19.15 -19.75 -13.48
CA VAL A 455 -18.02 -19.55 -12.54
C VAL A 455 -17.81 -20.74 -11.60
N ILE A 456 -18.86 -21.55 -11.39
CA ILE A 456 -18.80 -22.78 -10.58
C ILE A 456 -19.65 -23.89 -11.20
N ASN A 457 -19.44 -25.12 -10.75
CA ASN A 457 -20.34 -26.25 -10.99
C ASN A 457 -20.94 -26.72 -9.66
N LEU A 458 -22.27 -26.69 -9.55
CA LEU A 458 -23.00 -27.17 -8.38
C LEU A 458 -23.42 -28.62 -8.58
N THR A 459 -23.22 -29.43 -7.55
CA THR A 459 -23.74 -30.80 -7.46
C THR A 459 -24.59 -30.94 -6.22
N PHE A 460 -25.88 -31.21 -6.37
CA PHE A 460 -26.77 -31.53 -5.28
C PHE A 460 -26.84 -33.04 -5.08
N LEU A 461 -26.63 -33.51 -3.85
CA LEU A 461 -26.68 -34.93 -3.49
C LEU A 461 -27.70 -35.16 -2.37
N PHE A 462 -28.62 -36.09 -2.58
CA PHE A 462 -29.56 -36.55 -1.54
C PHE A 462 -29.99 -37.99 -1.82
N ASP A 463 -29.94 -38.86 -0.80
CA ASP A 463 -30.33 -40.27 -0.88
C ASP A 463 -29.69 -41.04 -2.07
N GLY A 464 -28.40 -40.80 -2.31
CA GLY A 464 -27.65 -41.40 -3.42
C GLY A 464 -28.00 -40.88 -4.82
N LYS A 465 -28.92 -39.91 -4.93
CA LYS A 465 -29.29 -39.25 -6.19
C LYS A 465 -28.50 -37.95 -6.33
N THR A 466 -28.06 -37.66 -7.55
CA THR A 466 -27.22 -36.50 -7.86
C THR A 466 -27.79 -35.66 -9.01
N ALA A 467 -27.75 -34.34 -8.87
CA ALA A 467 -28.07 -33.38 -9.92
C ALA A 467 -26.92 -32.37 -10.03
N THR A 468 -26.33 -32.24 -11.21
CA THR A 468 -25.18 -31.35 -11.45
C THR A 468 -25.55 -30.26 -12.47
N HIS A 469 -25.16 -29.02 -12.20
CA HIS A 469 -25.40 -27.88 -13.09
C HIS A 469 -24.32 -26.80 -12.93
N ALA A 470 -23.83 -26.29 -14.05
CA ALA A 470 -22.92 -25.15 -14.08
C ALA A 470 -23.68 -23.85 -13.79
N MET A 471 -23.10 -22.95 -13.00
CA MET A 471 -23.76 -21.74 -12.52
C MET A 471 -22.94 -20.49 -12.86
N PRO A 472 -23.54 -19.47 -13.51
CA PRO A 472 -22.94 -18.16 -13.65
C PRO A 472 -23.12 -17.31 -12.39
N LEU A 473 -22.53 -16.12 -12.37
CA LEU A 473 -22.77 -15.14 -11.32
C LEU A 473 -24.24 -14.67 -11.31
N ASN A 474 -24.73 -14.31 -10.12
CA ASN A 474 -26.09 -13.80 -9.89
C ASN A 474 -27.20 -14.76 -10.37
N SER A 475 -26.95 -16.06 -10.35
CA SER A 475 -27.89 -17.09 -10.76
C SER A 475 -28.44 -17.87 -9.56
N GLN A 476 -29.58 -18.52 -9.79
CA GLN A 476 -30.31 -19.29 -8.79
C GLN A 476 -30.62 -20.70 -9.31
N MET A 477 -30.42 -21.69 -8.45
CA MET A 477 -30.81 -23.07 -8.69
C MET A 477 -31.72 -23.58 -7.59
N ILE A 478 -32.85 -24.15 -7.96
CA ILE A 478 -33.84 -24.71 -7.03
C ILE A 478 -33.87 -26.22 -7.19
N PHE A 479 -33.53 -26.96 -6.14
CA PHE A 479 -33.63 -28.42 -6.06
C PHE A 479 -34.81 -28.82 -5.19
N GLN A 480 -35.63 -29.74 -5.70
CA GLN A 480 -36.80 -30.29 -5.03
C GLN A 480 -36.78 -31.82 -5.19
N PRO A 481 -36.20 -32.57 -4.24
CA PRO A 481 -36.16 -34.03 -4.33
C PRO A 481 -37.57 -34.62 -4.22
N VAL A 482 -37.75 -35.82 -4.80
CA VAL A 482 -38.98 -36.59 -4.62
C VAL A 482 -39.02 -37.12 -3.19
N VAL A 483 -40.13 -36.88 -2.50
CA VAL A 483 -40.38 -37.42 -1.18
C VAL A 483 -40.78 -38.89 -1.29
N GLY A 484 -39.95 -39.78 -0.72
CA GLY A 484 -40.28 -41.19 -0.56
C GLY A 484 -40.40 -42.00 -1.86
N SER A 485 -41.13 -43.11 -1.77
CA SER A 485 -41.33 -44.07 -2.86
C SER A 485 -42.69 -44.76 -2.72
N ALA A 486 -43.20 -45.36 -3.81
CA ALA A 486 -44.41 -46.19 -3.74
C ALA A 486 -44.27 -47.34 -2.72
N SER A 487 -43.06 -47.90 -2.57
CA SER A 487 -42.73 -48.90 -1.56
C SER A 487 -42.81 -48.36 -0.13
N ALA A 488 -42.38 -47.12 0.11
CA ALA A 488 -42.48 -46.47 1.42
C ALA A 488 -43.95 -46.30 1.84
N LEU A 489 -44.79 -45.77 0.94
CA LEU A 489 -46.22 -45.63 1.17
C LEU A 489 -46.89 -47.00 1.43
N ALA A 490 -46.52 -48.03 0.67
CA ALA A 490 -47.01 -49.39 0.90
C ALA A 490 -46.60 -49.95 2.27
N SER A 491 -45.36 -49.69 2.71
CA SER A 491 -44.84 -50.09 4.03
C SER A 491 -45.60 -49.40 5.17
N LEU A 492 -45.84 -48.09 5.08
CA LEU A 492 -46.60 -47.33 6.07
C LEU A 492 -48.04 -47.83 6.19
N ASN A 493 -48.71 -48.07 5.06
CA ASN A 493 -50.06 -48.65 5.04
C ASN A 493 -50.08 -50.06 5.65
N LYS A 494 -49.06 -50.88 5.39
CA LYS A 494 -48.93 -52.20 6.00
C LYS A 494 -48.80 -52.11 7.52
N SER A 495 -47.93 -51.22 8.03
CA SER A 495 -47.76 -51.01 9.47
C SER A 495 -49.06 -50.56 10.16
N LEU A 496 -49.81 -49.65 9.52
CA LEU A 496 -51.11 -49.20 10.02
C LEU A 496 -52.14 -50.34 10.08
N ASN A 497 -52.19 -51.18 9.05
CA ASN A 497 -53.09 -52.33 9.04
C ASN A 497 -52.70 -53.38 10.09
N THR A 498 -51.41 -53.70 10.24
CA THR A 498 -50.92 -54.58 11.31
C THR A 498 -51.31 -54.06 12.69
N ALA A 499 -51.19 -52.76 12.94
CA ALA A 499 -51.59 -52.16 14.21
C ALA A 499 -53.10 -52.28 14.47
N ARG A 500 -53.93 -52.10 13.43
CA ARG A 500 -55.39 -52.31 13.50
C ARG A 500 -55.76 -53.77 13.79
N ASP A 501 -55.06 -54.72 13.17
CA ASP A 501 -55.28 -56.15 13.40
C ASP A 501 -54.91 -56.56 14.83
N SER A 502 -53.83 -55.98 15.39
CA SER A 502 -53.46 -56.15 16.80
C SER A 502 -54.54 -55.61 17.75
N LEU A 503 -55.10 -54.43 17.47
CA LEU A 503 -56.21 -53.88 18.28
C LEU A 503 -57.45 -54.77 18.21
N LYS A 504 -57.81 -55.26 17.01
CA LYS A 504 -58.94 -56.17 16.83
C LYS A 504 -58.75 -57.45 17.65
N THR A 505 -57.55 -58.06 17.58
CA THR A 505 -57.20 -59.25 18.35
C THR A 505 -57.28 -58.98 19.85
N ALA A 506 -56.79 -57.81 20.29
CA ALA A 506 -56.82 -57.43 21.70
C ALA A 506 -58.24 -57.21 22.24
N ASN A 507 -59.12 -56.60 21.44
CA ASN A 507 -60.54 -56.44 21.79
C ASN A 507 -61.27 -57.78 21.88
N THR A 508 -61.03 -58.70 20.93
CA THR A 508 -61.60 -60.06 21.00
C THR A 508 -61.14 -60.80 22.26
N GLY A 509 -59.86 -60.66 22.64
CA GLY A 509 -59.35 -61.21 23.91
C GLY A 509 -60.04 -60.61 25.14
N MET A 510 -60.36 -59.31 25.12
CA MET A 510 -61.10 -58.64 26.20
C MET A 510 -62.54 -59.14 26.30
N ASP A 511 -63.22 -59.31 25.17
CA ASP A 511 -64.59 -59.85 25.14
C ASP A 511 -64.64 -61.27 25.72
N ASP A 512 -63.67 -62.12 25.39
CA ASP A 512 -63.56 -63.49 25.93
C ASP A 512 -63.31 -63.49 27.44
N LEU A 513 -62.38 -62.66 27.94
CA LEU A 513 -62.10 -62.54 29.37
C LEU A 513 -63.32 -62.01 30.15
N ASN A 514 -64.08 -61.07 29.58
CA ASN A 514 -65.32 -60.58 30.18
C ASN A 514 -66.42 -61.66 30.20
N ALA A 515 -66.53 -62.48 29.16
CA ALA A 515 -67.44 -63.63 29.13
C ALA A 515 -67.06 -64.67 30.19
N GLN A 516 -65.76 -64.97 30.36
CA GLN A 516 -65.25 -65.85 31.41
C GLN A 516 -65.57 -65.29 32.81
N LEU A 517 -65.36 -63.99 33.03
CA LEU A 517 -65.67 -63.34 34.31
C LEU A 517 -67.17 -63.37 34.64
N SER A 518 -68.03 -63.11 33.65
CA SER A 518 -69.48 -63.20 33.80
C SER A 518 -69.93 -64.62 34.17
N THR A 519 -69.40 -65.62 33.46
CA THR A 519 -69.67 -67.04 33.71
C THR A 519 -69.19 -67.47 35.11
N ALA A 520 -67.99 -67.05 35.52
CA ALA A 520 -67.44 -67.35 36.84
C ALA A 520 -68.27 -66.71 37.98
N LYS A 521 -68.72 -65.45 37.81
CA LYS A 521 -69.61 -64.77 38.76
C LYS A 521 -70.97 -65.46 38.88
N SER A 522 -71.56 -65.85 37.75
CA SER A 522 -72.82 -66.59 37.73
C SER A 522 -72.66 -67.94 38.47
N SER A 523 -71.60 -68.68 38.17
CA SER A 523 -71.28 -69.96 38.83
C SER A 523 -71.05 -69.80 40.33
N LEU A 524 -70.36 -68.73 40.75
CA LEU A 524 -70.17 -68.40 42.16
C LEU A 524 -71.51 -68.14 42.87
N SER A 525 -72.41 -67.39 42.24
CA SER A 525 -73.75 -67.12 42.78
C SER A 525 -74.57 -68.41 42.94
N VAL A 526 -74.50 -69.32 41.96
CA VAL A 526 -75.21 -70.61 42.02
C VAL A 526 -74.62 -71.51 43.12
N ALA A 527 -73.28 -71.58 43.22
CA ALA A 527 -72.61 -72.36 44.26
C ALA A 527 -72.92 -71.82 45.67
N GLN A 528 -72.99 -70.49 45.84
CA GLN A 528 -73.36 -69.86 47.11
C GLN A 528 -74.82 -70.17 47.47
N ALA A 529 -75.75 -70.03 46.54
CA ALA A 529 -77.16 -70.37 46.78
C ALA A 529 -77.33 -71.86 47.13
N SER A 530 -76.54 -72.74 46.50
CA SER A 530 -76.53 -74.18 46.81
C SER A 530 -75.96 -74.47 48.20
N LEU A 531 -74.90 -73.76 48.61
CA LEU A 531 -74.34 -73.85 49.95
C LEU A 531 -75.33 -73.37 51.01
N ASP A 532 -76.00 -72.23 50.76
CA ASP A 532 -77.00 -71.68 51.68
C ASP A 532 -78.21 -72.63 51.82
N ALA A 533 -78.65 -73.25 50.72
CA ALA A 533 -79.71 -74.26 50.72
C ALA A 533 -79.29 -75.54 51.47
N GLU A 534 -78.04 -75.98 51.34
CA GLU A 534 -77.51 -77.14 52.07
C GLU A 534 -77.38 -76.85 53.57
N LEU A 535 -76.94 -75.64 53.95
CA LEU A 535 -76.84 -75.19 55.34
C LEU A 535 -78.20 -74.97 56.01
N ALA A 536 -79.26 -74.70 55.24
CA ALA A 536 -80.62 -74.58 55.76
C ALA A 536 -81.24 -75.92 56.20
N LYS A 537 -80.62 -77.06 55.84
CA LYS A 537 -81.04 -78.39 56.31
C LYS A 537 -80.71 -78.60 57.81
N PRO A 538 -81.48 -79.39 58.56
CA PRO A 538 -81.21 -79.67 59.98
C PRO A 538 -79.93 -80.50 60.20
N VAL A 539 -79.21 -80.23 61.30
CA VAL A 539 -77.98 -80.92 61.69
C VAL A 539 -78.31 -82.30 62.29
N LYS A 540 -77.65 -83.36 61.80
CA LYS A 540 -77.85 -84.76 62.26
C LYS A 540 -77.29 -84.93 63.69
N PRO A 541 -78.03 -85.50 64.67
CA PRO A 541 -77.55 -85.65 66.04
C PRO A 541 -76.44 -86.69 66.15
N THR A 542 -75.32 -86.28 66.76
CA THR A 542 -74.05 -87.01 66.84
C THR A 542 -74.07 -88.11 67.91
N GLN A 543 -73.67 -89.34 67.57
CA GLN A 543 -73.27 -90.37 68.53
C GLN A 543 -71.77 -90.70 68.40
N THR A 544 -71.12 -90.63 69.55
CA THR A 544 -69.70 -90.63 69.87
C THR A 544 -69.04 -92.01 69.75
N ALA A 545 -67.78 -92.10 69.28
CA ALA A 545 -66.74 -93.01 69.80
C ALA A 545 -65.38 -92.81 69.11
N ASP A 546 -64.51 -92.03 69.76
CA ASP A 546 -63.15 -92.39 70.22
C ASP A 546 -62.41 -93.59 69.57
N ASN A 547 -61.24 -93.38 68.94
CA ASN A 547 -59.90 -93.53 69.57
C ASN A 547 -58.75 -93.69 68.54
N ARG A 548 -57.70 -92.89 68.79
CA ARG A 548 -56.23 -93.12 68.63
C ARG A 548 -55.50 -93.12 67.27
N GLU A 549 -54.72 -92.04 67.11
CA GLU A 549 -53.31 -91.89 66.66
C GLU A 549 -52.38 -93.11 66.83
N PRO A 550 -51.25 -93.26 66.07
CA PRO A 550 -50.20 -92.23 65.94
C PRO A 550 -49.48 -92.05 64.57
N ALA A 551 -48.85 -90.87 64.48
CA ALA A 551 -47.82 -90.28 63.61
C ALA A 551 -46.93 -91.16 62.68
N ALA A 552 -46.64 -90.67 61.46
CA ALA A 552 -45.35 -90.03 61.08
C ALA A 552 -45.20 -89.71 59.57
N GLU A 553 -44.41 -88.66 59.31
CA GLU A 553 -44.04 -87.89 58.10
C GLU A 553 -43.52 -88.58 56.82
N ALA A 554 -43.98 -87.98 55.69
CA ALA A 554 -43.22 -87.32 54.60
C ALA A 554 -42.69 -88.06 53.32
N SER A 555 -42.92 -87.34 52.20
CA SER A 555 -42.34 -87.42 50.84
C SER A 555 -43.01 -88.43 49.87
N PRO A 556 -43.39 -88.09 48.61
CA PRO A 556 -42.48 -87.53 47.58
C PRO A 556 -43.05 -86.58 46.48
N THR A 557 -42.14 -85.90 45.78
CA THR A 557 -42.13 -85.35 44.39
C THR A 557 -42.79 -86.31 43.37
N PRO A 558 -43.56 -85.92 42.29
CA PRO A 558 -42.99 -85.32 41.06
C PRO A 558 -43.91 -84.48 40.10
N THR A 559 -43.24 -83.60 39.31
CA THR A 559 -43.30 -83.30 37.84
C THR A 559 -44.45 -83.95 37.02
N PRO A 560 -45.15 -83.27 36.04
CA PRO A 560 -44.55 -82.92 34.74
C PRO A 560 -45.14 -81.79 33.86
N SER A 561 -44.33 -81.47 32.85
CA SER A 561 -44.61 -80.78 31.57
C SER A 561 -44.49 -81.84 30.43
N PRO A 562 -44.76 -81.55 29.15
CA PRO A 562 -46.00 -81.21 28.47
C PRO A 562 -46.41 -82.33 27.47
N SER A 563 -47.48 -82.13 26.69
CA SER A 563 -47.78 -82.91 25.47
C SER A 563 -47.69 -81.98 24.25
N PRO A 564 -47.39 -82.48 23.03
CA PRO A 564 -48.53 -82.83 22.18
C PRO A 564 -48.34 -84.02 21.20
N THR A 565 -49.50 -84.47 20.69
CA THR A 565 -49.81 -85.02 19.35
C THR A 565 -49.73 -86.53 19.12
N GLU A 566 -50.88 -87.18 18.88
CA GLU A 566 -51.34 -87.71 17.58
C GLU A 566 -52.73 -88.39 17.69
N THR A 567 -53.43 -88.51 16.55
CA THR A 567 -54.81 -89.05 16.27
C THR A 567 -54.65 -90.38 15.47
N PRO A 568 -55.63 -91.27 15.14
CA PRO A 568 -57.07 -91.51 15.48
C PRO A 568 -57.41 -92.99 15.90
N VAL A 569 -58.71 -93.32 16.07
CA VAL A 569 -59.47 -94.50 15.50
C VAL A 569 -60.56 -95.02 16.47
N ALA A 570 -61.74 -95.34 15.92
CA ALA A 570 -62.96 -95.86 16.56
C ALA A 570 -62.90 -97.38 16.88
N GLU A 571 -63.63 -97.87 17.90
CA GLU A 571 -64.67 -98.94 17.82
C GLU A 571 -65.21 -99.38 19.21
N ALA A 572 -66.50 -99.77 19.21
CA ALA A 572 -67.22 -100.76 20.03
C ALA A 572 -67.66 -100.51 21.51
N SER A 573 -68.96 -100.73 21.70
CA SER A 573 -69.76 -100.97 22.92
C SER A 573 -69.42 -102.33 23.59
N PRO A 574 -69.71 -102.56 24.89
CA PRO A 574 -71.00 -103.19 25.25
C PRO A 574 -71.66 -102.68 26.55
N SER A 575 -72.92 -103.11 26.68
CA SER A 575 -73.98 -102.89 27.69
C SER A 575 -73.85 -103.87 28.91
N PRO A 576 -74.85 -104.08 29.80
CA PRO A 576 -75.19 -103.33 31.03
C PRO A 576 -75.27 -104.20 32.33
N SER A 577 -75.82 -103.61 33.42
CA SER A 577 -76.63 -104.22 34.52
C SER A 577 -75.94 -104.45 35.91
N PRO A 578 -76.68 -104.58 37.05
CA PRO A 578 -77.48 -103.55 37.73
C PRO A 578 -77.31 -103.51 39.28
N SER A 579 -77.97 -102.52 39.91
CA SER A 579 -78.63 -102.55 41.24
C SER A 579 -77.81 -102.40 42.54
N ALA A 580 -78.06 -101.30 43.27
CA ALA A 580 -78.43 -101.30 44.70
C ALA A 580 -78.83 -99.88 45.16
N THR A 581 -80.04 -99.74 45.71
CA THR A 581 -80.54 -98.52 46.36
C THR A 581 -80.12 -98.53 47.84
N PRO A 582 -79.54 -97.44 48.37
CA PRO A 582 -79.72 -97.15 49.80
C PRO A 582 -79.96 -95.66 50.12
N VAL A 583 -80.91 -95.47 51.04
CA VAL A 583 -81.05 -94.39 52.04
C VAL A 583 -80.98 -92.93 51.54
N ASP A 584 -82.14 -92.28 51.52
CA ASP A 584 -82.33 -90.85 51.27
C ASP A 584 -81.79 -89.98 52.43
N ASP A 585 -80.48 -89.73 52.45
CA ASP A 585 -79.80 -88.77 53.34
C ASP A 585 -80.08 -87.30 52.93
N SER A 586 -80.93 -87.03 51.92
CA SER A 586 -81.14 -85.66 51.37
C SER A 586 -81.77 -84.65 52.35
N LYS A 587 -82.24 -85.10 53.51
CA LYS A 587 -82.96 -84.30 54.51
C LYS A 587 -82.08 -83.69 55.62
N TYR A 588 -80.79 -84.02 55.68
CA TYR A 588 -79.84 -83.47 56.67
C TYR A 588 -78.65 -82.82 55.96
N GLN A 589 -77.93 -81.94 56.65
CA GLN A 589 -76.71 -81.34 56.09
C GLN A 589 -75.68 -82.43 55.73
N ASN A 590 -75.16 -82.41 54.50
CA ASN A 590 -74.07 -83.28 54.08
C ASN A 590 -72.70 -82.56 54.19
N PRO A 591 -71.81 -82.97 55.11
CA PRO A 591 -70.51 -82.33 55.33
C PRO A 591 -69.60 -82.34 54.09
N ASP A 592 -69.62 -83.42 53.31
CA ASP A 592 -68.81 -83.57 52.10
C ASP A 592 -69.29 -82.64 50.98
N THR A 593 -70.62 -82.44 50.89
CA THR A 593 -71.23 -81.49 49.95
C THR A 593 -70.91 -80.06 50.34
N ILE A 594 -70.97 -79.72 51.64
CA ILE A 594 -70.57 -78.41 52.16
C ILE A 594 -69.07 -78.16 51.92
N ALA A 595 -68.20 -79.14 52.16
CA ALA A 595 -66.76 -79.03 51.92
C ALA A 595 -66.45 -78.85 50.43
N SER A 596 -67.13 -79.59 49.55
CA SER A 596 -66.99 -79.47 48.10
C SER A 596 -67.46 -78.11 47.58
N LEU A 597 -68.62 -77.63 48.03
CA LEU A 597 -69.14 -76.30 47.68
C LEU A 597 -68.23 -75.17 48.19
N ASN A 598 -67.69 -75.29 49.41
CA ASN A 598 -66.71 -74.33 49.92
C ASN A 598 -65.40 -74.33 49.10
N ALA A 599 -64.91 -75.50 48.69
CA ALA A 599 -63.74 -75.60 47.81
C ALA A 599 -64.02 -74.99 46.42
N GLN A 600 -65.20 -75.26 45.84
CA GLN A 600 -65.64 -74.65 44.57
C GLN A 600 -65.76 -73.13 44.67
N ILE A 601 -66.39 -72.61 45.74
CA ILE A 601 -66.50 -71.17 46.00
C ILE A 601 -65.11 -70.53 46.15
N SER A 602 -64.19 -71.18 46.86
CA SER A 602 -62.81 -70.70 47.01
C SER A 602 -62.09 -70.63 45.66
N ASN A 603 -62.17 -71.69 44.85
CA ASN A 603 -61.57 -71.73 43.50
C ASN A 603 -62.18 -70.68 42.56
N LEU A 604 -63.51 -70.48 42.61
CA LEU A 604 -64.20 -69.44 41.82
C LEU A 604 -63.82 -68.03 42.27
N LYS A 605 -63.68 -67.79 43.59
CA LYS A 605 -63.16 -66.52 44.11
C LYS A 605 -61.74 -66.26 43.66
N THR A 606 -60.86 -67.26 43.68
CA THR A 606 -59.49 -67.17 43.14
C THR A 606 -59.49 -66.87 41.64
N THR A 607 -60.34 -67.54 40.87
CA THR A 607 -60.47 -67.33 39.42
C THR A 607 -60.98 -65.92 39.10
N ILE A 608 -62.00 -65.44 39.82
CA ILE A 608 -62.52 -64.07 39.69
C ILE A 608 -61.44 -63.06 40.08
N SER A 609 -60.69 -63.33 41.15
CA SER A 609 -59.56 -62.48 41.59
C SER A 609 -58.48 -62.40 40.51
N ASP A 610 -58.04 -63.53 39.94
CA ASP A 610 -57.03 -63.55 38.88
C ASP A 610 -57.52 -62.87 37.58
N LEU A 611 -58.78 -63.10 37.19
CA LEU A 611 -59.39 -62.45 36.04
C LEU A 611 -59.45 -60.92 36.23
N SER A 612 -59.89 -60.45 37.39
CA SER A 612 -60.09 -59.02 37.67
C SER A 612 -58.79 -58.27 38.01
N ALA A 613 -57.85 -58.90 38.71
CA ALA A 613 -56.62 -58.26 39.16
C ALA A 613 -55.47 -58.38 38.16
N ASN A 614 -55.43 -59.44 37.33
CA ASN A 614 -54.31 -59.72 36.45
C ASN A 614 -54.72 -59.76 34.97
N LYS A 615 -55.61 -60.68 34.58
CA LYS A 615 -55.85 -60.96 33.14
C LYS A 615 -56.52 -59.81 32.41
N ILE A 616 -57.59 -59.24 32.96
CA ILE A 616 -58.30 -58.10 32.36
C ILE A 616 -57.39 -56.85 32.32
N PRO A 617 -56.70 -56.43 33.41
CA PRO A 617 -55.77 -55.32 33.35
C PRO A 617 -54.61 -55.50 32.34
N ASN A 618 -54.07 -56.71 32.21
CA ASN A 618 -53.04 -57.01 31.20
C ASN A 618 -53.59 -56.88 29.78
N GLN A 619 -54.85 -57.29 29.55
CA GLN A 619 -55.50 -57.16 28.26
C GLN A 619 -55.87 -55.71 27.94
N ASP A 620 -56.29 -54.92 28.94
CA ASP A 620 -56.49 -53.46 28.82
C ASP A 620 -55.19 -52.76 28.39
N LYS A 621 -54.05 -53.16 28.99
CA LYS A 621 -52.74 -52.66 28.57
C LYS A 621 -52.45 -53.02 27.11
N ALA A 622 -52.74 -54.24 26.67
CA ALA A 622 -52.55 -54.64 25.26
C ALA A 622 -53.41 -53.80 24.29
N ILE A 623 -54.65 -53.47 24.67
CA ILE A 623 -55.52 -52.54 23.91
C ILE A 623 -54.90 -51.14 23.87
N SER A 624 -54.42 -50.63 25.00
CA SER A 624 -53.74 -49.33 25.08
C SER A 624 -52.48 -49.27 24.19
N ASP A 625 -51.64 -50.31 24.24
CA ASP A 625 -50.42 -50.41 23.44
C ASP A 625 -50.74 -50.50 21.93
N ALA A 626 -51.78 -51.25 21.55
CA ALA A 626 -52.24 -51.33 20.16
C ALA A 626 -52.80 -49.98 19.65
N ASN A 627 -53.55 -49.25 20.48
CA ASN A 627 -54.02 -47.89 20.16
C ASN A 627 -52.85 -46.90 20.00
N ALA A 628 -51.84 -46.98 20.87
CA ALA A 628 -50.62 -46.20 20.73
C ALA A 628 -49.91 -46.50 19.39
N ALA A 629 -49.80 -47.77 19.02
CA ALA A 629 -49.21 -48.17 17.74
C ALA A 629 -50.00 -47.65 16.52
N ILE A 630 -51.34 -47.65 16.56
CA ILE A 630 -52.17 -47.04 15.51
C ILE A 630 -51.90 -45.55 15.40
N ASN A 631 -51.88 -44.83 16.53
CA ASN A 631 -51.61 -43.39 16.53
C ASN A 631 -50.22 -43.07 15.96
N THR A 632 -49.19 -43.85 16.34
CA THR A 632 -47.84 -43.72 15.78
C THR A 632 -47.82 -43.97 14.27
N ALA A 633 -48.44 -45.05 13.78
CA ALA A 633 -48.48 -45.38 12.35
C ALA A 633 -49.31 -44.37 11.53
N GLN A 634 -50.42 -43.88 12.07
CA GLN A 634 -51.27 -42.87 11.43
C GLN A 634 -50.56 -41.51 11.36
N ASN A 635 -49.87 -41.10 12.43
CA ASN A 635 -49.05 -39.89 12.42
C ASN A 635 -47.91 -39.99 11.39
N ALA A 636 -47.25 -41.15 11.29
CA ALA A 636 -46.22 -41.37 10.26
C ALA A 636 -46.79 -41.27 8.83
N LEU A 637 -47.98 -41.82 8.58
CA LEU A 637 -48.66 -41.71 7.28
C LEU A 637 -49.10 -40.26 6.97
N ASN A 638 -49.62 -39.54 7.97
CA ASN A 638 -50.00 -38.14 7.82
C ASN A 638 -48.78 -37.26 7.51
N ASN A 639 -47.68 -37.44 8.24
CA ASN A 639 -46.42 -36.74 8.00
C ASN A 639 -45.87 -37.05 6.60
N TYR A 640 -45.96 -38.30 6.15
CA TYR A 640 -45.58 -38.67 4.77
C TYR A 640 -46.42 -37.95 3.72
N ASN A 641 -47.75 -37.92 3.90
CA ASN A 641 -48.65 -37.25 2.96
C ASN A 641 -48.44 -35.73 2.94
N ASP A 642 -48.18 -35.12 4.10
CA ASP A 642 -47.83 -33.71 4.20
C ASP A 642 -46.51 -33.42 3.48
N ALA A 643 -45.49 -34.26 3.65
CA ALA A 643 -44.22 -34.15 2.94
C ALA A 643 -44.37 -34.29 1.41
N VAL A 644 -45.27 -35.15 0.94
CA VAL A 644 -45.57 -35.29 -0.51
C VAL A 644 -46.28 -34.05 -1.07
N GLN A 645 -47.18 -33.43 -0.30
CA GLN A 645 -47.89 -32.20 -0.70
C GLN A 645 -46.99 -30.96 -0.62
N ASN A 646 -46.09 -30.93 0.37
CA ASN A 646 -45.19 -29.83 0.69
C ASN A 646 -43.73 -30.32 0.62
N PRO A 647 -43.21 -30.73 -0.56
CA PRO A 647 -41.89 -31.31 -0.68
C PRO A 647 -40.79 -30.34 -0.20
N PRO A 648 -39.66 -30.88 0.30
CA PRO A 648 -38.53 -30.05 0.67
C PRO A 648 -37.96 -29.34 -0.56
N GLN A 649 -37.51 -28.11 -0.38
CA GLN A 649 -36.88 -27.31 -1.44
C GLN A 649 -35.57 -26.73 -0.92
N VAL A 650 -34.53 -26.81 -1.74
CA VAL A 650 -33.24 -26.16 -1.52
C VAL A 650 -32.99 -25.21 -2.67
N THR A 651 -32.91 -23.92 -2.35
CA THR A 651 -32.53 -22.88 -3.30
C THR A 651 -31.08 -22.50 -3.03
N VAL A 652 -30.27 -22.45 -4.07
CA VAL A 652 -28.87 -22.06 -4.03
C VAL A 652 -28.67 -20.86 -4.94
N ASP A 653 -28.32 -19.70 -4.39
CA ASP A 653 -27.97 -18.50 -5.15
C ASP A 653 -26.45 -18.32 -5.17
N VAL A 654 -25.90 -18.06 -6.35
CA VAL A 654 -24.48 -17.72 -6.54
C VAL A 654 -24.38 -16.23 -6.83
N LYS A 655 -23.62 -15.49 -6.02
CA LYS A 655 -23.47 -14.04 -6.15
C LYS A 655 -22.01 -13.64 -6.19
N GLY A 656 -21.72 -12.58 -6.95
CA GLY A 656 -20.43 -11.91 -6.86
C GLY A 656 -20.33 -11.16 -5.54
N LEU A 657 -19.21 -11.31 -4.83
CA LEU A 657 -19.00 -10.55 -3.60
C LEU A 657 -18.63 -9.10 -3.95
N ILE A 658 -19.41 -8.13 -3.49
CA ILE A 658 -19.22 -6.72 -3.82
C ILE A 658 -17.93 -6.19 -3.17
N LYS A 659 -16.93 -5.79 -4.00
CA LYS A 659 -15.67 -5.15 -3.57
C LYS A 659 -15.85 -3.66 -3.31
N LYS A 660 -16.53 -2.95 -4.21
CA LYS A 660 -16.77 -1.50 -4.08
C LYS A 660 -17.94 -1.08 -4.93
N ILE A 661 -18.78 -0.20 -4.39
CA ILE A 661 -19.76 0.55 -5.17
C ILE A 661 -19.13 1.89 -5.52
N ASN A 662 -18.95 2.17 -6.81
CA ASN A 662 -18.55 3.50 -7.23
C ASN A 662 -19.77 4.43 -7.14
N ASN A 663 -19.84 5.19 -6.06
CA ASN A 663 -20.97 6.09 -5.76
C ASN A 663 -21.27 7.12 -6.87
N TRP A 664 -20.31 7.42 -7.76
CA TRP A 664 -20.50 8.38 -8.86
C TRP A 664 -21.04 7.74 -10.14
N THR A 665 -20.75 6.47 -10.42
CA THR A 665 -21.19 5.79 -11.65
C THR A 665 -22.25 4.71 -11.40
N GLY A 666 -22.52 4.37 -10.14
CA GLY A 666 -23.33 3.21 -9.76
C GLY A 666 -22.67 1.87 -10.10
N ARG A 667 -21.45 1.87 -10.65
CA ARG A 667 -20.77 0.65 -11.10
C ARG A 667 -20.26 -0.12 -9.89
N VAL A 668 -20.70 -1.37 -9.78
CA VAL A 668 -20.27 -2.30 -8.74
C VAL A 668 -19.04 -3.05 -9.25
N THR A 669 -17.95 -3.03 -8.48
CA THR A 669 -16.78 -3.89 -8.71
C THR A 669 -16.89 -5.07 -7.77
N TYR A 670 -16.74 -6.28 -8.29
CA TYR A 670 -16.76 -7.53 -7.52
C TYR A 670 -15.34 -8.00 -7.20
N TYR A 671 -15.20 -8.82 -6.15
CA TYR A 671 -13.99 -9.59 -5.91
C TYR A 671 -13.93 -10.74 -6.93
N GLY A 672 -12.85 -10.83 -7.71
CA GLY A 672 -12.64 -11.96 -8.63
C GLY A 672 -12.20 -13.23 -7.91
N ASP A 673 -11.68 -13.11 -6.68
CA ASP A 673 -11.15 -14.21 -5.85
C ASP A 673 -12.19 -14.84 -4.91
N LYS A 674 -13.43 -14.33 -4.88
CA LYS A 674 -14.47 -14.73 -3.92
C LYS A 674 -15.85 -14.76 -4.53
N LEU A 675 -16.64 -15.73 -4.09
CA LEU A 675 -18.07 -15.83 -4.39
C LEU A 675 -18.88 -15.92 -3.10
N GLU A 676 -20.12 -15.46 -3.14
CA GLU A 676 -21.09 -15.68 -2.09
C GLU A 676 -22.10 -16.74 -2.54
N LEU A 677 -22.31 -17.75 -1.71
CA LEU A 677 -23.25 -18.84 -1.93
C LEU A 677 -24.33 -18.80 -0.86
N ASP A 678 -25.53 -18.40 -1.25
CA ASP A 678 -26.70 -18.39 -0.38
C ASP A 678 -27.46 -19.71 -0.52
N VAL A 679 -27.62 -20.45 0.56
CA VAL A 679 -28.42 -21.67 0.61
C VAL A 679 -29.66 -21.40 1.44
N THR A 680 -30.83 -21.50 0.82
CA THR A 680 -32.14 -21.32 1.47
C THR A 680 -32.90 -22.62 1.42
N THR A 681 -33.46 -23.06 2.55
CA THR A 681 -34.31 -24.26 2.58
C THR A 681 -35.73 -24.02 3.06
N VAL A 682 -36.66 -24.72 2.41
CA VAL A 682 -38.09 -24.73 2.74
C VAL A 682 -38.50 -26.17 3.04
N ASN A 683 -39.29 -26.37 4.10
CA ASN A 683 -39.75 -27.68 4.55
C ASN A 683 -38.61 -28.68 4.81
N ALA A 684 -37.55 -28.27 5.52
CA ALA A 684 -36.39 -29.13 5.77
C ALA A 684 -36.72 -30.38 6.62
N ASN A 685 -37.84 -30.38 7.35
CA ASN A 685 -38.36 -31.56 8.03
C ASN A 685 -38.98 -32.60 7.08
N HIS A 686 -39.11 -32.32 5.78
CA HIS A 686 -39.72 -33.21 4.77
C HIS A 686 -38.70 -33.95 3.90
N PHE A 687 -37.41 -33.88 4.24
CA PHE A 687 -36.39 -34.75 3.63
C PHE A 687 -36.58 -36.19 4.11
N ILE A 688 -37.31 -36.97 3.31
CA ILE A 688 -37.58 -38.39 3.51
C ILE A 688 -36.80 -39.17 2.47
N ASN A 689 -36.02 -40.18 2.89
CA ASN A 689 -35.29 -41.04 1.97
C ASN A 689 -36.23 -41.97 1.16
N SER A 690 -35.65 -42.71 0.22
CA SER A 690 -36.34 -43.72 -0.58
C SER A 690 -37.04 -44.82 0.24
N LYS A 691 -36.64 -45.04 1.49
CA LYS A 691 -37.26 -46.01 2.42
C LYS A 691 -38.46 -45.46 3.17
N GLY A 692 -38.74 -44.15 3.08
CA GLY A 692 -39.83 -43.52 3.81
C GLY A 692 -39.46 -43.02 5.20
N GLU A 693 -38.17 -42.97 5.53
CA GLU A 693 -37.66 -42.58 6.84
C GLU A 693 -37.13 -41.14 6.78
N LEU A 694 -37.33 -40.39 7.86
CA LEU A 694 -36.63 -39.12 8.07
C LEU A 694 -35.15 -39.39 8.25
N THR A 695 -34.31 -38.79 7.41
CA THR A 695 -32.86 -38.96 7.51
C THR A 695 -32.28 -38.02 8.55
N SER A 696 -31.29 -38.48 9.32
CA SER A 696 -30.47 -37.58 10.14
C SER A 696 -29.44 -36.82 9.27
N THR A 697 -29.06 -37.42 8.14
CA THR A 697 -28.21 -36.83 7.10
C THR A 697 -29.05 -35.97 6.16
N GLY A 698 -28.78 -34.67 6.11
CA GLY A 698 -29.41 -33.76 5.16
C GLY A 698 -28.79 -33.88 3.75
N PRO A 699 -29.15 -32.97 2.84
CA PRO A 699 -28.52 -32.93 1.53
C PRO A 699 -27.06 -32.46 1.61
N SER A 700 -26.26 -32.84 0.62
CA SER A 700 -24.92 -32.27 0.41
C SER A 700 -24.90 -31.42 -0.85
N ILE A 701 -24.27 -30.25 -0.78
CA ILE A 701 -24.05 -29.37 -1.93
C ILE A 701 -22.56 -29.39 -2.24
N GLY A 702 -22.19 -30.13 -3.29
CA GLY A 702 -20.87 -30.09 -3.89
C GLY A 702 -20.71 -28.82 -4.73
N VAL A 703 -19.56 -28.16 -4.59
CA VAL A 703 -19.18 -26.98 -5.35
C VAL A 703 -17.81 -27.26 -5.96
N LEU A 704 -17.72 -27.19 -7.28
CA LEU A 704 -16.45 -27.15 -8.01
C LEU A 704 -16.22 -25.72 -8.48
N GLY A 705 -15.19 -25.07 -7.95
CA GLY A 705 -14.79 -23.73 -8.41
C GLY A 705 -13.94 -23.82 -9.67
N TYR A 706 -14.24 -23.00 -10.68
CA TYR A 706 -13.38 -22.88 -11.86
C TYR A 706 -12.28 -21.84 -11.61
N ASP A 707 -11.03 -22.25 -11.70
CA ASP A 707 -9.87 -21.36 -11.71
C ASP A 707 -9.24 -21.31 -13.11
N SER A 708 -8.04 -20.73 -13.22
CA SER A 708 -7.30 -20.60 -14.49
C SER A 708 -6.82 -21.93 -15.09
N THR A 709 -7.02 -23.07 -14.41
CA THR A 709 -6.76 -24.40 -14.97
C THR A 709 -7.93 -24.96 -15.78
N TYR A 710 -9.08 -24.27 -15.77
CA TYR A 710 -10.26 -24.61 -16.55
C TYR A 710 -10.44 -23.67 -17.74
N TYR A 711 -10.81 -24.24 -18.87
CA TYR A 711 -11.31 -23.52 -20.03
C TYR A 711 -12.53 -24.25 -20.55
N ASN A 712 -13.62 -23.52 -20.80
CA ASN A 712 -14.86 -24.11 -21.28
C ASN A 712 -15.31 -25.28 -20.39
N SER A 713 -15.29 -25.07 -19.07
CA SER A 713 -15.69 -26.05 -18.04
C SER A 713 -14.94 -27.39 -18.12
N LYS A 714 -13.80 -27.42 -18.82
CA LYS A 714 -12.92 -28.58 -18.96
C LYS A 714 -11.54 -28.20 -18.46
N LEU A 715 -10.89 -29.15 -17.80
CA LEU A 715 -9.50 -28.98 -17.42
C LEU A 715 -8.62 -28.84 -18.67
N ILE A 716 -7.70 -27.87 -18.68
CA ILE A 716 -6.79 -27.64 -19.81
C ILE A 716 -5.84 -28.84 -19.95
N PRO A 717 -5.82 -29.55 -21.11
CA PRO A 717 -4.97 -30.72 -21.30
C PRO A 717 -3.48 -30.37 -21.27
N GLY A 718 -2.66 -31.18 -20.59
CA GLY A 718 -1.19 -31.03 -20.56
C GLY A 718 -0.62 -30.35 -19.31
N LEU A 719 -1.47 -29.87 -18.39
CA LEU A 719 -1.06 -29.58 -17.02
C LEU A 719 -0.81 -30.94 -16.34
N SER A 720 0.45 -31.28 -16.09
CA SER A 720 0.92 -32.60 -15.62
C SER A 720 0.60 -32.88 -14.14
N ILE A 721 -0.63 -32.61 -13.75
CA ILE A 721 -1.10 -32.60 -12.37
C ILE A 721 -2.43 -33.33 -12.44
N GLY A 722 -2.54 -34.46 -11.75
CA GLY A 722 -3.77 -35.25 -11.70
C GLY A 722 -4.96 -34.32 -11.42
N GLU A 723 -6.14 -34.66 -11.97
CA GLU A 723 -7.39 -33.92 -11.81
C GLU A 723 -7.37 -33.14 -10.50
N ASN A 724 -7.34 -31.80 -10.55
CA ASN A 724 -7.26 -30.99 -9.33
C ASN A 724 -8.61 -31.10 -8.59
N THR A 725 -8.83 -32.26 -7.96
CA THR A 725 -10.02 -32.64 -7.19
C THR A 725 -10.16 -31.78 -5.94
N ALA A 726 -9.11 -31.05 -5.57
CA ALA A 726 -9.12 -30.16 -4.43
C ALA A 726 -9.89 -28.85 -4.68
N LEU A 727 -10.23 -28.53 -5.93
CA LEU A 727 -11.16 -27.44 -6.27
C LEU A 727 -12.63 -27.80 -6.02
N GLN A 728 -12.91 -29.06 -5.69
CA GLN A 728 -14.23 -29.53 -5.31
C GLN A 728 -14.35 -29.62 -3.78
N GLY A 729 -15.34 -28.94 -3.23
CA GLY A 729 -15.71 -29.02 -1.81
C GLY A 729 -17.19 -29.31 -1.63
N TYR A 730 -17.57 -29.86 -0.48
CA TYR A 730 -18.95 -30.23 -0.16
C TYR A 730 -19.44 -29.54 1.11
N LEU A 731 -20.58 -28.86 1.02
CA LEU A 731 -21.33 -28.39 2.17
C LEU A 731 -22.31 -29.50 2.58
N ASN A 732 -21.95 -30.24 3.62
CA ASN A 732 -22.73 -31.37 4.14
C ASN A 732 -23.70 -30.89 5.22
N PHE A 733 -24.98 -30.80 4.89
CA PHE A 733 -26.01 -30.36 5.83
C PHE A 733 -26.55 -31.55 6.64
N GLY A 734 -26.91 -31.33 7.90
CA GLY A 734 -27.70 -32.28 8.69
C GLY A 734 -29.15 -31.81 8.87
N ILE A 735 -29.99 -32.63 9.48
CA ILE A 735 -31.40 -32.28 9.75
C ILE A 735 -31.61 -32.08 11.25
N GLY A 736 -31.93 -30.84 11.66
CA GLY A 736 -32.14 -30.43 13.05
C GLY A 736 -33.60 -30.18 13.42
N GLY A 737 -34.54 -30.87 12.76
CA GLY A 737 -35.99 -30.61 12.88
C GLY A 737 -36.50 -29.78 11.70
N ALA A 738 -37.05 -28.59 11.96
CA ALA A 738 -37.60 -27.70 10.92
C ALA A 738 -36.52 -27.01 10.07
N TYR A 739 -35.24 -27.14 10.43
CA TYR A 739 -34.12 -26.45 9.79
C TYR A 739 -32.97 -27.43 9.51
N LEU A 740 -32.12 -27.07 8.56
CA LEU A 740 -30.85 -27.78 8.35
C LEU A 740 -29.80 -27.33 9.37
N THR A 741 -28.99 -28.27 9.87
CA THR A 741 -27.74 -27.94 10.56
C THR A 741 -26.69 -27.55 9.52
N ASN A 742 -26.22 -26.30 9.64
CA ASN A 742 -25.35 -25.67 8.65
C ASN A 742 -23.89 -26.03 8.91
N PRO A 743 -23.14 -26.58 7.94
CA PRO A 743 -21.70 -26.76 8.06
C PRO A 743 -20.99 -25.40 8.20
N THR A 744 -19.81 -25.39 8.83
CA THR A 744 -18.98 -24.19 8.98
C THR A 744 -18.08 -23.97 7.76
N ASN A 745 -17.51 -25.05 7.22
CA ASN A 745 -16.64 -25.06 6.04
C ASN A 745 -17.04 -26.16 5.05
N VAL A 746 -16.30 -26.28 3.94
CA VAL A 746 -16.42 -27.41 2.99
C VAL A 746 -15.68 -28.65 3.49
N ALA A 747 -16.19 -29.81 3.11
CA ALA A 747 -15.56 -31.11 3.25
C ALA A 747 -15.00 -31.59 1.90
N ALA A 748 -13.98 -32.45 1.92
CA ALA A 748 -13.44 -33.04 0.68
C ALA A 748 -14.41 -34.02 -0.01
N THR A 749 -15.36 -34.61 0.74
CA THR A 749 -16.37 -35.54 0.20
C THR A 749 -17.76 -35.27 0.79
N SER A 750 -18.81 -35.79 0.16
CA SER A 750 -20.20 -35.64 0.62
C SER A 750 -20.50 -36.28 1.98
N ASN A 751 -19.59 -37.10 2.52
CA ASN A 751 -19.76 -37.84 3.77
C ASN A 751 -18.67 -37.54 4.82
N SER A 752 -17.69 -36.70 4.48
CA SER A 752 -16.61 -36.31 5.39
C SER A 752 -17.03 -35.12 6.28
N PRO A 753 -16.45 -34.97 7.48
CA PRO A 753 -16.58 -33.74 8.24
C PRO A 753 -15.95 -32.56 7.49
N ALA A 754 -16.38 -31.34 7.83
CA ALA A 754 -15.78 -30.12 7.30
C ALA A 754 -14.31 -30.02 7.73
N GLU A 755 -13.42 -29.61 6.82
CA GLU A 755 -12.01 -29.38 7.11
C GLU A 755 -11.78 -27.89 7.41
N ASP A 756 -10.96 -27.60 8.42
CA ASP A 756 -10.45 -26.25 8.62
C ASP A 756 -9.29 -26.04 7.64
N ILE A 757 -9.54 -25.26 6.59
CA ILE A 757 -8.49 -24.76 5.73
C ILE A 757 -7.92 -23.53 6.41
N GLU A 758 -6.78 -23.68 7.10
CA GLU A 758 -6.03 -22.56 7.67
C GLU A 758 -5.63 -21.60 6.55
N GLY A 759 -6.24 -20.41 6.51
CA GLY A 759 -5.74 -19.28 5.73
C GLY A 759 -4.35 -18.86 6.23
N LEU A 760 -3.66 -18.02 5.45
CA LEU A 760 -2.25 -17.59 5.56
C LEU A 760 -1.82 -16.90 6.90
N GLY A 761 -2.36 -17.25 8.07
CA GLY A 761 -2.09 -16.64 9.39
C GLY A 761 -2.64 -15.22 9.57
N MET A 762 -2.96 -14.55 8.46
CA MET A 762 -3.67 -13.29 8.32
C MET A 762 -4.85 -13.57 7.37
N SER A 763 -6.03 -13.00 7.64
CA SER A 763 -7.15 -13.22 6.72
C SER A 763 -6.74 -12.72 5.33
N LEU A 764 -7.07 -13.47 4.28
CA LEU A 764 -6.77 -13.04 2.91
C LEU A 764 -7.40 -11.66 2.62
N ASP A 765 -8.44 -11.27 3.36
CA ASP A 765 -9.03 -9.93 3.31
C ASP A 765 -8.09 -8.87 3.90
N ASP A 766 -7.50 -9.11 5.07
CA ASP A 766 -6.54 -8.19 5.68
C ASP A 766 -5.25 -8.12 4.86
N LEU A 767 -4.79 -9.26 4.32
CA LEU A 767 -3.62 -9.28 3.46
C LEU A 767 -3.90 -8.54 2.15
N ASN A 768 -5.03 -8.81 1.48
CA ASN A 768 -5.40 -8.05 0.28
C ASN A 768 -5.64 -6.58 0.57
N ALA A 769 -6.30 -6.22 1.69
CA ALA A 769 -6.53 -4.84 2.07
C ALA A 769 -5.22 -4.13 2.39
N GLN A 770 -4.28 -4.78 3.06
CA GLN A 770 -2.95 -4.23 3.32
C GLN A 770 -2.08 -4.19 2.06
N CYS A 771 -2.19 -5.17 1.16
CA CYS A 771 -1.52 -5.14 -0.14
C CYS A 771 -2.12 -4.08 -1.07
N GLU A 772 -3.44 -3.87 -1.04
CA GLU A 772 -4.14 -2.82 -1.80
C GLU A 772 -3.93 -1.45 -1.16
N ASP A 773 -3.86 -1.34 0.16
CA ASP A 773 -3.46 -0.13 0.90
C ASP A 773 -1.99 0.20 0.60
N ALA A 774 -1.10 -0.79 0.61
CA ALA A 774 0.29 -0.62 0.14
C ALA A 774 0.35 -0.25 -1.35
N ARG A 775 -0.50 -0.86 -2.20
CA ARG A 775 -0.68 -0.54 -3.62
C ARG A 775 -1.44 0.74 -3.91
N SER A 776 -2.09 1.37 -2.93
CA SER A 776 -2.81 2.64 -3.07
C SER A 776 -2.11 3.80 -2.36
N LYS A 777 -1.28 3.52 -1.35
CA LYS A 777 -0.19 4.37 -0.85
C LYS A 777 0.93 4.49 -1.87
N LEU A 778 1.11 3.46 -2.70
CA LEU A 778 1.55 3.63 -4.08
C LEU A 778 0.50 4.48 -4.80
N SER A 779 0.79 5.75 -5.08
CA SER A 779 -0.05 6.53 -5.98
C SER A 779 -0.10 5.87 -7.38
N SER A 780 -1.15 5.07 -7.53
CA SER A 780 -1.85 4.59 -8.71
C SER A 780 -1.30 3.38 -9.49
N GLN A 781 -2.19 2.39 -9.65
CA GLN A 781 -2.25 1.49 -10.81
C GLN A 781 -2.64 2.21 -12.12
N SER A 782 -2.38 3.51 -12.21
CA SER A 782 -2.53 4.26 -13.45
C SER A 782 -1.26 5.04 -13.79
N PHE A 783 -0.27 5.12 -12.88
CA PHE A 783 0.97 5.88 -13.04
C PHE A 783 2.20 5.47 -12.20
N GLY A 784 2.16 4.32 -11.51
CA GLY A 784 3.21 3.88 -10.59
C GLY A 784 4.61 3.57 -11.14
N GLY A 785 4.97 4.02 -12.35
CA GLY A 785 6.32 3.87 -12.91
C GLY A 785 7.05 5.17 -13.24
N ALA A 786 6.34 6.30 -13.36
CA ALA A 786 6.95 7.56 -13.74
C ALA A 786 6.02 8.75 -13.49
N ASP A 787 5.63 9.03 -12.24
CA ASP A 787 4.80 10.20 -11.98
C ASP A 787 5.33 11.09 -10.85
N TRP A 788 6.03 12.14 -11.30
CA TRP A 788 6.16 13.52 -10.84
C TRP A 788 6.07 13.93 -9.36
N ASN A 789 5.37 13.19 -8.48
CA ASN A 789 5.13 13.54 -7.07
C ASN A 789 5.54 12.46 -6.05
N VAL A 790 6.04 11.29 -6.48
CA VAL A 790 6.57 10.30 -5.53
C VAL A 790 7.88 10.83 -4.94
N SER A 791 7.82 11.23 -3.67
CA SER A 791 9.01 11.56 -2.89
C SER A 791 9.69 10.26 -2.47
N PHE A 792 10.98 10.12 -2.74
CA PHE A 792 11.77 9.01 -2.23
C PHE A 792 12.45 9.37 -0.91
N ALA A 793 12.18 10.58 -0.40
CA ALA A 793 12.80 11.13 0.78
C ALA A 793 12.69 10.20 2.00
N SER A 794 11.50 9.62 2.26
CA SER A 794 11.30 8.69 3.39
C SER A 794 12.16 7.43 3.29
N THR A 795 12.51 7.01 2.08
CA THR A 795 13.37 5.86 1.80
C THR A 795 14.83 6.24 1.54
N THR A 796 15.24 7.50 1.76
CA THR A 796 16.60 7.98 1.42
C THR A 796 17.67 7.13 2.07
N ARG A 797 17.52 6.79 3.36
CA ARG A 797 18.52 5.95 4.05
C ARG A 797 18.65 4.56 3.43
N HIS A 798 17.54 3.97 3.00
CA HIS A 798 17.58 2.70 2.29
C HIS A 798 18.21 2.85 0.90
N SER A 799 17.77 3.85 0.14
CA SER A 799 18.23 4.09 -1.24
C SER A 799 19.72 4.45 -1.30
N TRP A 800 20.25 5.00 -0.21
CA TRP A 800 21.66 5.29 -0.02
C TRP A 800 22.45 4.19 0.69
N ASN A 801 21.85 3.03 0.97
CA ASN A 801 22.52 1.84 1.49
C ASN A 801 22.82 0.83 0.35
N PHE A 802 23.79 1.14 -0.52
CA PHE A 802 24.11 0.39 -1.75
C PHE A 802 25.50 -0.23 -1.73
N ALA A 803 26.41 0.23 -0.85
CA ALA A 803 27.74 -0.36 -0.72
C ALA A 803 27.71 -1.40 0.40
N GLY A 804 27.21 -2.60 0.09
CA GLY A 804 27.35 -3.75 0.95
C GLY A 804 28.84 -4.03 1.20
N ILE A 805 29.32 -3.70 2.39
CA ILE A 805 30.46 -4.41 2.96
C ILE A 805 29.86 -5.74 3.42
N ASP A 806 30.26 -6.83 2.76
CA ASP A 806 29.74 -8.18 2.93
C ASP A 806 29.18 -8.46 4.35
N GLY A 807 27.85 -8.61 4.45
CA GLY A 807 27.25 -9.40 5.53
C GLY A 807 26.49 -8.71 6.68
N SER A 808 26.13 -7.42 6.69
CA SER A 808 25.25 -6.94 7.78
C SER A 808 24.37 -5.73 7.48
N ALA A 809 23.06 -5.96 7.37
CA ALA A 809 22.02 -5.50 8.31
C ALA A 809 20.66 -5.85 7.70
N ASP A 810 19.77 -6.40 8.53
CA ASP A 810 18.36 -6.62 8.19
C ASP A 810 17.75 -5.33 7.59
N PRO A 811 17.26 -5.32 6.34
CA PRO A 811 16.67 -4.13 5.73
C PRO A 811 15.42 -3.62 6.49
N ALA A 812 14.87 -4.38 7.43
CA ALA A 812 13.80 -3.96 8.33
C ALA A 812 14.25 -3.06 9.50
N ASN A 813 15.56 -2.96 9.78
CA ASN A 813 16.11 -2.06 10.78
C ASN A 813 16.99 -1.03 10.07
N ASP A 814 16.83 0.26 10.43
CA ASP A 814 17.61 1.40 9.91
C ASP A 814 19.03 0.97 9.52
N PRO A 815 19.38 0.94 8.22
CA PRO A 815 20.64 0.39 7.74
C PRO A 815 21.80 1.34 8.10
N VAL A 816 22.09 1.44 9.39
CA VAL A 816 23.33 2.01 9.88
C VAL A 816 24.36 0.90 9.78
N TYR A 817 25.38 1.10 8.96
CA TYR A 817 26.61 0.36 9.18
C TYR A 817 27.22 0.89 10.48
N ASN A 818 26.94 0.21 11.59
CA ASN A 818 27.27 0.60 12.97
C ASN A 818 28.79 0.50 13.27
N LYS A 819 29.64 0.65 12.26
CA LYS A 819 31.09 0.47 12.32
C LYS A 819 31.80 1.75 11.89
N ASP A 820 32.87 2.06 12.60
CA ASP A 820 33.73 3.19 12.29
C ASP A 820 34.49 2.95 10.97
N LEU A 821 34.42 3.91 10.05
CA LEU A 821 35.30 4.00 8.89
C LEU A 821 36.50 4.88 9.24
N VAL A 822 37.64 4.25 9.49
CA VAL A 822 38.91 4.96 9.73
C VAL A 822 39.68 5.12 8.42
N PHE A 823 40.04 6.35 8.08
CA PHE A 823 40.82 6.64 6.87
C PHE A 823 42.29 6.24 7.05
N GLY A 824 42.90 5.65 6.00
CA GLY A 824 44.32 5.28 6.02
C GLY A 824 45.25 6.44 5.65
N ALA A 825 46.55 6.28 5.93
CA ALA A 825 47.58 7.24 5.50
C ALA A 825 47.76 7.29 3.98
N THR A 826 47.58 6.14 3.31
CA THR A 826 47.63 6.04 1.84
C THR A 826 46.26 6.42 1.27
N PRO A 827 46.19 7.41 0.35
CA PRO A 827 44.94 7.84 -0.24
C PRO A 827 44.39 6.73 -1.15
N VAL A 828 43.15 6.33 -0.91
CA VAL A 828 42.41 5.38 -1.75
C VAL A 828 41.06 5.99 -2.05
N TRP A 829 40.65 5.96 -3.32
CA TRP A 829 39.31 6.35 -3.69
C TRP A 829 38.31 5.34 -3.13
N LYS A 830 37.37 5.80 -2.30
CA LYS A 830 36.29 4.96 -1.77
C LYS A 830 34.95 5.63 -1.95
N VAL A 831 33.94 4.82 -2.21
CA VAL A 831 32.53 5.23 -2.11
C VAL A 831 31.97 4.46 -0.93
N ALA A 832 31.55 5.16 0.12
CA ALA A 832 30.96 4.56 1.30
C ALA A 832 29.55 5.10 1.53
N SER A 833 28.70 4.17 1.92
CA SER A 833 27.25 4.27 1.98
C SER A 833 26.86 4.14 3.45
N ILE A 834 26.15 5.14 3.97
CA ILE A 834 25.72 5.33 5.39
C ILE A 834 26.60 4.63 6.43
N VAL A 835 27.68 5.30 6.79
CA VAL A 835 28.61 4.90 7.84
C VAL A 835 28.21 5.57 9.16
N GLY A 836 28.25 4.85 10.28
CA GLY A 836 28.05 5.43 11.61
C GLY A 836 29.03 6.57 11.91
N ASN A 837 30.33 6.27 12.04
CA ASN A 837 31.37 7.28 12.25
C ASN A 837 32.46 7.20 11.18
N CYS A 838 32.72 8.32 10.50
CA CYS A 838 33.86 8.51 9.62
C CYS A 838 34.96 9.22 10.42
N ILE A 839 36.14 8.59 10.57
CA ILE A 839 37.24 9.11 11.41
C ILE A 839 38.46 9.36 10.54
N ILE A 840 38.82 10.63 10.34
CA ILE A 840 40.05 11.05 9.66
C ILE A 840 41.16 11.17 10.72
N PRO A 841 42.10 10.21 10.80
CA PRO A 841 43.16 10.26 11.79
C PRO A 841 44.23 11.30 11.42
N SER A 842 45.07 11.63 12.41
CA SER A 842 46.12 12.65 12.31
C SER A 842 47.17 12.38 11.21
N ASN A 843 47.36 11.12 10.82
CA ASN A 843 48.33 10.70 9.80
C ASN A 843 47.77 10.67 8.37
N ALA A 844 46.45 10.85 8.18
CA ALA A 844 45.84 10.93 6.86
C ALA A 844 45.95 12.37 6.34
N ASN A 845 46.79 12.60 5.32
CA ASN A 845 47.00 13.93 4.72
C ASN A 845 46.15 14.18 3.47
N LEU A 846 45.69 13.11 2.81
CA LEU A 846 44.82 13.17 1.64
C LEU A 846 43.68 12.16 1.79
N VAL A 847 42.45 12.66 1.75
CA VAL A 847 41.22 11.86 1.81
C VAL A 847 40.45 12.06 0.52
N THR A 848 40.02 10.96 -0.12
CA THR A 848 39.40 11.01 -1.44
C THR A 848 38.22 10.06 -1.55
N GLY A 849 37.05 10.55 -1.95
CA GLY A 849 35.89 9.67 -2.14
C GLY A 849 34.53 10.33 -1.94
N PHE A 850 33.50 9.51 -1.90
CA PHE A 850 32.14 9.94 -1.58
C PHE A 850 31.65 9.21 -0.34
N TYR A 851 31.17 9.97 0.64
CA TYR A 851 30.84 9.43 1.96
C TYR A 851 29.51 9.99 2.46
N ALA A 852 28.64 9.12 2.92
CA ALA A 852 27.50 9.49 3.76
C ALA A 852 27.77 8.98 5.18
N CYS A 853 27.95 9.89 6.14
CA CYS A 853 28.35 9.58 7.51
C CYS A 853 27.33 10.14 8.50
N ASP A 854 26.83 9.33 9.45
CA ASP A 854 26.02 9.84 10.56
C ASP A 854 26.86 10.82 11.41
N SER A 855 28.17 10.57 11.54
CA SER A 855 29.15 11.46 12.17
C SER A 855 30.49 11.48 11.44
N LEU A 856 31.12 12.64 11.30
CA LEU A 856 32.48 12.83 10.78
C LEU A 856 33.37 13.45 11.86
N THR A 857 34.46 12.77 12.22
CA THR A 857 35.46 13.27 13.16
C THR A 857 36.81 13.46 12.47
N ILE A 858 37.38 14.67 12.57
CA ILE A 858 38.75 14.97 12.15
C ILE A 858 39.59 15.17 13.41
N ASN A 859 40.53 14.25 13.62
CA ASN A 859 41.37 14.24 14.81
C ASN A 859 42.41 15.37 14.79
N ALA A 860 42.93 15.67 15.98
CA ALA A 860 44.01 16.63 16.19
C ALA A 860 45.20 16.35 15.25
N ARG A 861 45.78 17.38 14.65
CA ARG A 861 46.85 17.21 13.65
C ARG A 861 47.76 18.43 13.54
N THR A 862 48.97 18.18 13.07
CA THR A 862 49.99 19.21 12.80
C THR A 862 50.25 19.41 11.30
N ASN A 863 49.95 18.41 10.47
CA ASN A 863 50.10 18.49 9.02
C ASN A 863 48.79 18.93 8.36
N PRO A 864 48.83 19.69 7.26
CA PRO A 864 47.61 20.06 6.53
C PRO A 864 46.82 18.84 6.04
N LEU A 865 45.49 18.98 5.95
CA LEU A 865 44.58 17.98 5.40
C LEU A 865 44.05 18.44 4.04
N ARG A 866 44.14 17.56 3.04
CA ARG A 866 43.45 17.74 1.76
C ARG A 866 42.30 16.73 1.64
N ILE A 867 41.08 17.21 1.41
CA ILE A 867 39.90 16.37 1.15
C ILE A 867 39.41 16.64 -0.27
N ILE A 868 39.29 15.58 -1.08
CA ILE A 868 38.79 15.64 -2.46
C ILE A 868 37.60 14.69 -2.60
N GLY A 869 36.40 15.26 -2.66
CA GLY A 869 35.17 14.48 -2.73
C GLY A 869 34.04 15.14 -1.95
N THR A 870 32.95 14.39 -1.82
CA THR A 870 31.72 14.86 -1.18
C THR A 870 31.48 14.10 0.11
N PHE A 871 31.16 14.84 1.18
CA PHE A 871 30.60 14.23 2.38
C PHE A 871 29.19 14.76 2.65
N ILE A 872 28.32 13.83 3.03
CA ILE A 872 27.02 14.11 3.63
C ILE A 872 27.15 13.72 5.09
N VAL A 873 26.97 14.67 6.00
CA VAL A 873 27.39 14.50 7.38
C VAL A 873 26.24 14.83 8.32
N GLY A 874 25.80 13.85 9.12
CA GLY A 874 24.78 14.07 10.15
C GLY A 874 25.27 14.90 11.33
N LYS A 875 26.54 14.73 11.72
CA LYS A 875 27.25 15.46 12.78
C LYS A 875 28.72 15.66 12.43
N LEU A 876 29.26 16.85 12.64
CA LEU A 876 30.65 17.16 12.31
C LEU A 876 31.43 17.57 13.55
N LYS A 877 32.62 16.98 13.73
CA LYS A 877 33.55 17.29 14.81
C LYS A 877 34.96 17.44 14.25
N ILE A 878 35.53 18.64 14.31
CA ILE A 878 36.89 18.93 13.82
C ILE A 878 37.72 19.50 14.96
N ASP A 879 38.80 18.82 15.34
CA ASP A 879 39.68 19.29 16.41
C ASP A 879 40.26 20.69 16.10
N PRO A 880 40.33 21.62 17.08
CA PRO A 880 40.87 22.97 16.87
C PRO A 880 42.25 23.00 16.21
N SER A 881 43.14 22.05 16.55
CA SER A 881 44.48 21.98 15.96
C SER A 881 44.47 21.67 14.46
N ALA A 882 43.42 21.01 13.96
CA ALA A 882 43.26 20.73 12.54
C ALA A 882 43.00 21.99 11.71
N TYR A 883 42.28 22.98 12.25
CA TYR A 883 42.13 24.29 11.60
C TYR A 883 43.46 25.04 11.54
N VAL A 884 44.25 24.98 12.61
CA VAL A 884 45.59 25.61 12.68
C VAL A 884 46.53 24.97 11.66
N ALA A 885 46.51 23.64 11.53
CA ALA A 885 47.28 22.92 10.52
C ALA A 885 46.79 23.20 9.08
N GLY A 886 45.50 23.51 8.93
CA GLY A 886 44.86 23.86 7.66
C GLY A 886 44.15 22.68 7.00
N ILE A 887 42.92 22.90 6.54
CA ILE A 887 42.10 21.92 5.83
C ILE A 887 41.64 22.53 4.50
N GLN A 888 41.87 21.83 3.40
CA GLN A 888 41.38 22.21 2.08
C GLN A 888 40.43 21.16 1.54
N TRP A 889 39.18 21.56 1.30
CA TRP A 889 38.12 20.64 0.88
C TRP A 889 37.54 21.06 -0.46
N SER A 890 37.57 20.17 -1.44
CA SER A 890 36.93 20.38 -2.75
C SER A 890 36.15 19.15 -3.19
N SER A 891 35.20 19.32 -4.10
CA SER A 891 34.65 18.19 -4.84
C SER A 891 35.63 17.72 -5.92
N ILE A 892 35.28 16.63 -6.62
CA ILE A 892 36.10 16.09 -7.72
C ILE A 892 36.11 16.98 -8.96
N TYR A 893 35.14 17.89 -9.09
CA TYR A 893 34.97 18.74 -10.28
C TYR A 893 35.87 19.96 -10.28
N LEU A 894 36.54 20.27 -9.15
CA LEU A 894 37.53 21.33 -9.13
C LEU A 894 38.72 20.95 -10.03
N PRO A 895 39.15 21.80 -11.00
CA PRO A 895 40.25 21.45 -11.91
C PRO A 895 41.55 21.07 -11.21
N GLN A 896 41.84 21.74 -10.08
CA GLN A 896 43.00 21.44 -9.24
C GLN A 896 42.90 20.05 -8.59
N ALA A 897 41.69 19.64 -8.17
CA ALA A 897 41.46 18.32 -7.59
C ALA A 897 41.76 17.20 -8.59
N THR A 898 41.37 17.36 -9.86
CA THR A 898 41.68 16.37 -10.91
C THR A 898 43.19 16.17 -11.09
N LYS A 899 43.99 17.24 -11.04
CA LYS A 899 45.46 17.14 -11.10
C LYS A 899 46.04 16.41 -9.89
N GLU A 900 45.52 16.71 -8.70
CA GLU A 900 45.95 16.05 -7.45
C GLU A 900 45.59 14.55 -7.44
N LEU A 901 44.40 14.19 -7.94
CA LEU A 901 43.96 12.79 -8.07
C LEU A 901 44.81 12.00 -9.08
N ARG A 902 45.23 12.62 -10.19
CA ARG A 902 46.20 12.01 -11.12
C ARG A 902 47.55 11.79 -10.46
N LYS A 903 48.07 12.79 -9.74
CA LYS A 903 49.34 12.70 -9.01
C LYS A 903 49.31 11.62 -7.92
N ALA A 904 48.17 11.46 -7.25
CA ALA A 904 47.95 10.42 -6.24
C ALA A 904 47.77 9.02 -6.86
N GLY A 905 47.73 8.88 -8.19
CA GLY A 905 47.52 7.60 -8.87
C GLY A 905 46.11 7.05 -8.68
N ILE A 906 45.13 7.90 -8.38
CA ILE A 906 43.71 7.53 -8.30
C ILE A 906 43.10 7.53 -9.70
N LEU A 907 43.35 8.60 -10.47
CA LEU A 907 43.00 8.68 -11.89
C LEU A 907 44.14 8.12 -12.73
N LYS A 908 43.85 7.12 -13.55
CA LYS A 908 44.83 6.40 -14.38
C LYS A 908 44.27 6.12 -15.78
N PRO A 909 45.11 6.05 -16.83
CA PRO A 909 44.67 5.66 -18.15
C PRO A 909 44.27 4.18 -18.17
N THR A 910 43.32 3.82 -19.03
CA THR A 910 42.84 2.44 -19.16
C THR A 910 43.84 1.59 -19.94
N SER A 911 44.48 2.18 -20.97
CA SER A 911 45.46 1.52 -21.84
C SER A 911 46.73 1.08 -21.11
N ASN A 912 47.20 1.90 -20.17
CA ASN A 912 48.39 1.62 -19.36
C ASN A 912 48.22 2.20 -17.95
N PRO A 913 47.71 1.42 -16.99
CA PRO A 913 47.51 1.87 -15.61
C PRO A 913 48.78 2.32 -14.87
N ALA A 914 49.97 1.97 -15.40
CA ALA A 914 51.27 2.42 -14.87
C ALA A 914 51.73 3.76 -15.47
N ALA A 915 51.14 4.21 -16.57
CA ALA A 915 51.45 5.50 -17.19
C ALA A 915 50.71 6.66 -16.49
N SER A 916 51.32 7.85 -16.51
CA SER A 916 50.65 9.06 -16.06
C SER A 916 49.57 9.46 -17.06
N CYS A 917 48.41 9.89 -16.56
CA CYS A 917 47.35 10.48 -17.38
C CYS A 917 47.83 11.63 -18.28
N ASP A 918 48.84 12.38 -17.85
CA ASP A 918 49.38 13.50 -18.63
C ASP A 918 50.23 13.04 -19.82
N SER A 919 50.69 11.78 -19.84
CA SER A 919 51.51 11.21 -20.92
C SER A 919 50.69 10.52 -22.02
N VAL A 920 49.44 10.16 -21.72
CA VAL A 920 48.58 9.36 -22.62
C VAL A 920 47.56 10.22 -23.37
N MET A 921 47.14 11.36 -22.80
CA MET A 921 46.22 12.30 -23.47
C MET A 921 46.95 13.21 -24.47
N LYS A 922 47.33 12.66 -25.64
CA LYS A 922 48.01 13.41 -26.71
C LYS A 922 47.05 14.26 -27.55
N SER A 923 45.78 13.84 -27.62
CA SER A 923 44.75 14.52 -28.41
C SER A 923 43.94 15.47 -27.51
N PRO A 924 43.70 16.73 -27.93
CA PRO A 924 42.86 17.65 -27.18
C PRO A 924 41.41 17.17 -27.13
N ILE A 925 40.65 17.55 -26.10
CA ILE A 925 39.24 17.13 -25.91
C ILE A 925 38.34 17.48 -27.10
N TRP A 926 38.68 18.52 -27.85
CA TRP A 926 37.95 18.97 -29.05
C TRP A 926 38.42 18.27 -30.34
N HIS A 927 39.28 17.26 -30.27
CA HIS A 927 39.67 16.50 -31.44
C HIS A 927 38.41 15.88 -32.09
N PRO A 928 38.17 16.08 -33.40
CA PRO A 928 36.88 15.76 -34.02
C PRO A 928 36.62 14.25 -34.14
N ILE A 929 37.68 13.43 -34.12
CA ILE A 929 37.59 11.96 -34.24
C ILE A 929 38.65 11.30 -33.36
N PRO A 930 38.51 11.31 -32.02
CA PRO A 930 39.43 10.57 -31.15
C PRO A 930 39.21 9.06 -31.33
N SER A 931 40.27 8.26 -31.18
CA SER A 931 40.12 6.80 -31.13
C SER A 931 39.33 6.37 -29.89
N VAL A 932 38.66 5.22 -29.95
CA VAL A 932 37.90 4.68 -28.80
C VAL A 932 38.79 4.51 -27.57
N GLN A 933 40.06 4.14 -27.77
CA GLN A 933 41.03 4.01 -26.68
C GLN A 933 41.38 5.38 -26.06
N GLU A 934 41.60 6.41 -26.88
CA GLU A 934 41.82 7.78 -26.38
C GLU A 934 40.59 8.30 -25.62
N VAL A 935 39.37 8.04 -26.11
CA VAL A 935 38.14 8.39 -25.39
C VAL A 935 38.07 7.66 -24.04
N SER A 936 38.41 6.37 -24.01
CA SER A 936 38.46 5.58 -22.77
C SER A 936 39.49 6.14 -21.80
N ASP A 937 40.69 6.48 -22.27
CA ASP A 937 41.78 7.02 -21.44
C ASP A 937 41.45 8.43 -20.95
N VAL A 938 40.89 9.30 -21.79
CA VAL A 938 40.40 10.63 -21.39
C VAL A 938 39.31 10.51 -20.33
N ARG A 939 38.38 9.54 -20.49
CA ARG A 939 37.33 9.29 -19.50
C ARG A 939 37.92 8.79 -18.19
N SER A 940 38.83 7.80 -18.21
CA SER A 940 39.41 7.21 -17.00
C SER A 940 40.33 8.18 -16.26
N CYS A 941 40.98 9.11 -16.97
CA CYS A 941 41.83 10.17 -16.43
C CYS A 941 41.11 11.45 -16.00
N ASN A 942 39.78 11.44 -16.00
CA ASN A 942 38.94 12.59 -15.62
C ASN A 942 38.05 12.22 -14.41
N ALA A 943 37.65 13.21 -13.63
CA ALA A 943 36.68 13.08 -12.54
C ALA A 943 35.39 12.34 -12.94
N ILE A 944 35.03 12.35 -14.24
CA ILE A 944 33.90 11.57 -14.79
C ILE A 944 34.01 10.07 -14.47
N SER A 945 35.22 9.48 -14.44
CA SER A 945 35.37 8.06 -14.08
C SER A 945 35.02 7.78 -12.63
N LEU A 946 35.36 8.70 -11.73
CA LEU A 946 35.06 8.61 -10.29
C LEU A 946 33.58 8.83 -10.03
N ARG A 947 32.95 9.79 -10.73
CA ARG A 947 31.48 9.96 -10.75
C ARG A 947 30.76 8.68 -11.19
N ALA A 948 31.27 8.00 -12.22
CA ALA A 948 30.67 6.77 -12.72
C ALA A 948 30.68 5.62 -11.68
N GLN A 949 31.67 5.60 -10.77
CA GLN A 949 31.76 4.64 -9.67
C GLN A 949 30.82 4.94 -8.50
N ALA A 950 30.19 6.12 -8.49
CA ALA A 950 29.51 6.68 -7.34
C ALA A 950 27.98 6.68 -7.44
N ASN A 951 27.36 5.63 -7.98
CA ASN A 951 25.89 5.49 -7.95
C ASN A 951 25.47 5.15 -6.52
N PRO A 952 24.79 6.02 -5.74
CA PRO A 952 23.75 6.99 -6.09
C PRO A 952 24.11 8.48 -5.98
N PHE A 953 25.36 8.85 -5.69
CA PHE A 953 25.83 10.25 -5.72
C PHE A 953 25.77 10.91 -7.11
N GLN A 954 25.31 10.17 -8.13
CA GLN A 954 24.88 10.66 -9.44
C GLN A 954 23.48 11.33 -9.42
N TRP A 955 22.74 11.27 -8.31
CA TRP A 955 21.42 11.89 -8.19
C TRP A 955 21.49 13.41 -8.08
N THR A 956 20.51 14.08 -8.67
CA THR A 956 20.43 15.55 -8.80
C THR A 956 19.91 16.26 -7.55
N ALA A 957 19.54 15.48 -6.54
CA ALA A 957 19.12 15.94 -5.23
C ALA A 957 19.53 14.88 -4.21
N VAL A 958 19.45 15.26 -2.93
CA VAL A 958 19.63 14.30 -1.85
C VAL A 958 18.37 13.45 -1.69
N ASP A 959 17.18 14.03 -1.87
CA ASP A 959 15.97 13.25 -2.18
C ASP A 959 16.31 12.37 -3.37
N PRO A 960 16.31 11.03 -3.19
CA PRO A 960 16.69 10.14 -4.24
C PRO A 960 15.96 10.46 -5.53
N ASP A 961 16.69 10.61 -6.62
CA ASP A 961 16.04 10.48 -7.93
C ASP A 961 15.63 9.03 -8.14
N CYS A 962 16.29 8.07 -7.50
CA CYS A 962 15.94 6.67 -7.60
C CYS A 962 15.73 6.03 -6.22
N GLY A 963 14.62 5.36 -6.01
CA GLY A 963 14.35 4.69 -4.73
C GLY A 963 13.58 3.39 -4.89
N MET A 964 13.36 2.72 -3.76
CA MET A 964 12.37 1.66 -3.71
C MET A 964 10.99 2.30 -3.57
N VAL A 965 10.07 1.89 -4.43
CA VAL A 965 8.66 2.24 -4.26
C VAL A 965 8.05 1.19 -3.33
N ALA A 966 7.22 1.60 -2.37
CA ALA A 966 6.46 0.65 -1.54
C ALA A 966 5.72 -0.34 -2.45
N GLY A 967 5.74 -1.65 -2.21
CA GLY A 967 5.05 -2.63 -3.07
C GLY A 967 5.81 -3.12 -4.30
N ALA A 968 6.92 -2.48 -4.70
CA ALA A 968 7.82 -3.03 -5.72
C ALA A 968 8.63 -4.19 -5.14
N THR A 969 8.85 -5.25 -5.93
CA THR A 969 9.77 -6.34 -5.55
C THR A 969 11.15 -5.75 -5.21
N GLN A 970 11.79 -6.23 -4.13
CA GLN A 970 13.05 -5.73 -3.56
C GLN A 970 14.24 -5.56 -4.55
N SER A 971 14.09 -5.95 -5.81
CA SER A 971 15.12 -5.91 -6.85
C SER A 971 15.03 -4.74 -7.84
N THR A 972 13.93 -3.97 -7.88
CA THR A 972 13.75 -2.92 -8.91
C THR A 972 13.75 -1.51 -8.33
N THR A 973 14.93 -0.90 -8.27
CA THR A 973 15.10 0.54 -8.04
C THR A 973 14.39 1.32 -9.16
N THR A 974 13.48 2.23 -8.81
CA THR A 974 12.75 3.07 -9.77
C THR A 974 13.28 4.48 -9.75
N CYS A 975 13.61 5.05 -10.92
CA CYS A 975 14.20 6.38 -11.06
C CYS A 975 13.22 7.42 -11.64
N LYS A 976 13.14 8.59 -11.01
CA LYS A 976 12.65 9.85 -11.56
C LYS A 976 13.40 10.14 -12.86
N LYS A 977 12.63 10.34 -13.93
CA LYS A 977 13.13 10.80 -15.24
C LYS A 977 13.15 12.33 -15.36
N ARG A 978 12.67 13.04 -14.33
CA ARG A 978 12.60 14.51 -14.21
C ARG A 978 13.89 15.07 -13.61
N LEU A 979 14.30 16.25 -14.07
CA LEU A 979 15.39 17.03 -13.46
C LEU A 979 14.83 17.80 -12.26
N VAL A 980 15.05 17.34 -11.02
CA VAL A 980 14.45 17.97 -9.82
C VAL A 980 15.20 19.23 -9.44
N ARG A 981 16.53 19.18 -9.32
CA ARG A 981 17.36 20.36 -9.07
C ARG A 981 18.51 20.44 -10.08
N PHE A 982 18.87 21.66 -10.45
CA PHE A 982 19.90 21.91 -11.46
C PHE A 982 20.67 23.20 -11.22
N TYR A 983 21.90 23.23 -11.74
CA TYR A 983 22.68 24.45 -11.85
C TYR A 983 22.41 25.13 -13.18
N VAL A 984 22.31 26.46 -13.16
CA VAL A 984 22.31 27.28 -14.37
C VAL A 984 23.62 28.03 -14.41
N VAL A 985 24.49 27.65 -15.35
CA VAL A 985 25.78 28.29 -15.59
C VAL A 985 25.66 29.14 -16.84
N GLU A 986 25.87 30.44 -16.69
CA GLU A 986 25.99 31.35 -17.84
C GLU A 986 27.36 31.16 -18.49
N GLN A 987 27.37 30.72 -19.75
CA GLN A 987 28.57 30.46 -20.53
C GLN A 987 29.09 31.72 -21.23
N SER A 988 28.16 32.52 -21.75
CA SER A 988 28.48 33.78 -22.41
C SER A 988 27.31 34.76 -22.29
N ARG A 989 27.64 36.05 -22.27
CA ARG A 989 26.70 37.16 -22.35
C ARG A 989 27.18 38.12 -23.42
N GLU A 990 26.38 38.29 -24.46
CA GLU A 990 26.66 39.12 -25.63
C GLU A 990 25.65 40.26 -25.70
N SER A 991 26.12 41.50 -25.77
CA SER A 991 25.27 42.69 -25.86
C SER A 991 25.37 43.31 -27.24
N GLY A 992 24.20 43.65 -27.82
CA GLY A 992 24.10 44.46 -29.03
C GLY A 992 24.09 45.97 -28.76
N ILE A 993 24.55 46.45 -27.58
CA ILE A 993 24.59 47.89 -27.23
C ILE A 993 26.00 48.44 -27.20
#